data_AF-A0A1Q7R5Z4-F1
#
_entry.id   AF-A0A1Q7R5Z4-F1
#
_cell.length_a   1.000
_cell.length_b   1.000
_cell.length_c   1.000
_cell.angle_alpha   90.00
_cell.angle_beta   90.00
_cell.angle_gamma   90.00
#
_symmetry.space_group_name_H-M   'P 1'
#
loop_
_entity.id
_entity.type
_entity.pdbx_description
1 polymer ?
#
loop_
_entity_poly.entity_id
_entity_poly.type
_entity_poly.pdbx_seq_one_letter_code
_entity_poly.pdbx_strand_id
1 'polypeptide(L)'
;MLLLILIACNAVPAGSAAQADPWAAPLRGSWVRTGPAATGDVVLASHDSGVEIVVGAAENLNVRQAAAFLAGDIETISGYRPPIVSTPTTGRTSIRLATVGNGPLPAAIDAAALRGQWESYRVVTAPRTVWLVGSNPRGTAFAAYTLSERLGVDPLYLWTGYVPEHRDPLVLKGIRFAQGPPTFRYRGFFHDDEDILPRPFDARGYPLQTGDVPLAWYRRFFETALRLRMNMVAPYVRVHRRFEVQQLASDWGLYYTSHHYDILVSNPFGLTTFNLAAERGVRPDYDWFSNRDGLLTFWRGGVAENHNLDVIWPVGLRNTSDRAYTWPEGTTDADKARVFREVIGLETGMVRDALPPGRAALFHFTMYSEMLELYRRDPAAFGLPDDVVIVWPDDNDGHMRGLPTDLGRWKHGVYYHLAYLGGNLSKQTTHTVAPETIAGEFQRIVQARATEYMLVNVSELRDYVMGARMIADITWNASAVYASPDPASRFVAWWTQEYFAPAAASARAAYDRYDALLDTPDKLWYASEAVQNLIERLWRRVTGQPFTPFNADTLAVLQARSGRLDSALTMAAEAETAMTAGQQRFFSVDVGLGQRIDARQTRAALKLADALRAPDSTAMWRLVREALPPLEQLEADFARAEYPPFDRWYHETWIRAGLQRNNPHRAYVELRAFIASDGRSRLQPPPGFGQPPAAAGANPAVRTP
;
A
#
# COMPACT_ATOMS: atom_id res chain seq x y z
N MET A 1 -41.21 21.77 45.30
CA MET A 1 -41.17 21.35 43.88
C MET A 1 -39.73 21.50 43.40
N LEU A 2 -38.89 20.49 43.63
CA LEU A 2 -37.51 20.44 43.15
C LEU A 2 -37.31 19.03 42.57
N LEU A 3 -37.09 18.95 41.26
CA LEU A 3 -36.87 17.70 40.54
C LEU A 3 -35.34 17.51 40.42
N LEU A 4 -34.79 16.54 41.15
CA LEU A 4 -33.42 16.07 40.96
C LEU A 4 -33.38 15.15 39.73
N ILE A 5 -32.64 15.54 38.71
CA ILE A 5 -32.29 14.69 37.57
C ILE A 5 -31.01 13.92 37.94
N LEU A 6 -31.13 12.60 38.15
CA LEU A 6 -29.99 11.70 38.24
C LEU A 6 -29.32 11.59 36.87
N ILE A 7 -28.07 12.03 36.78
CA ILE A 7 -27.17 11.72 35.66
C ILE A 7 -26.64 10.30 35.90
N ALA A 8 -27.11 9.35 35.11
CA ALA A 8 -26.54 8.01 35.04
C ALA A 8 -25.21 8.06 34.27
N CYS A 9 -24.10 8.19 34.99
CA CYS A 9 -22.79 7.88 34.45
C CYS A 9 -22.70 6.37 34.24
N ASN A 10 -22.84 5.91 32.99
CA ASN A 10 -22.47 4.55 32.61
C ASN A 10 -20.95 4.40 32.76
N ALA A 11 -20.54 3.82 33.88
CA ALA A 11 -19.18 3.33 34.07
C ALA A 11 -18.91 2.20 33.05
N VAL A 12 -17.98 2.45 32.13
CA VAL A 12 -17.39 1.41 31.27
C VAL A 12 -16.72 0.38 32.20
N PRO A 13 -16.97 -0.93 32.07
CA PRO A 13 -16.33 -1.92 32.93
C PRO A 13 -14.82 -1.87 32.72
N ALA A 14 -14.09 -1.59 33.79
CA ALA A 14 -12.65 -1.76 33.89
C ALA A 14 -12.31 -3.24 33.73
N GLY A 15 -11.81 -3.62 32.55
CA GLY A 15 -11.53 -5.01 32.22
C GLY A 15 -10.86 -5.21 30.87
N SER A 16 -10.07 -4.25 30.39
CA SER A 16 -9.06 -4.52 29.36
C SER A 16 -7.73 -4.09 29.94
N ALA A 17 -6.85 -5.05 30.25
CA ALA A 17 -5.44 -4.74 30.33
C ALA A 17 -5.10 -4.02 29.02
N ALA A 18 -4.56 -2.79 29.11
CA ALA A 18 -4.06 -2.10 27.93
C ALA A 18 -3.20 -3.09 27.16
N GLN A 19 -3.53 -3.33 25.89
CA GLN A 19 -2.80 -4.28 25.08
C GLN A 19 -1.34 -3.78 25.02
N ALA A 20 -0.40 -4.66 25.36
CA ALA A 20 1.02 -4.30 25.39
C ALA A 20 1.44 -3.69 24.05
N ASP A 21 2.44 -2.80 24.12
CA ASP A 21 3.06 -2.18 22.95
C ASP A 21 3.31 -3.23 21.84
N PRO A 22 2.70 -3.08 20.65
CA PRO A 22 2.77 -4.09 19.59
C PRO A 22 4.19 -4.29 19.04
N TRP A 23 5.09 -3.34 19.30
CA TRP A 23 6.47 -3.36 18.80
C TRP A 23 7.50 -3.63 19.91
N ALA A 24 7.06 -4.06 21.10
CA ALA A 24 7.97 -4.36 22.21
C ALA A 24 8.82 -5.63 22.00
N ALA A 25 8.36 -6.58 21.18
CA ALA A 25 9.05 -7.84 20.92
C ALA A 25 8.61 -8.45 19.58
N PRO A 26 9.42 -9.34 18.99
CA PRO A 26 9.04 -10.06 17.79
C PRO A 26 7.72 -10.81 17.92
N LEU A 27 6.92 -10.80 16.85
CA LEU A 27 5.61 -11.41 16.80
C LEU A 27 5.66 -12.81 16.20
N ARG A 28 6.49 -13.04 15.16
CA ARG A 28 6.55 -14.34 14.50
C ARG A 28 7.13 -15.40 15.42
N GLY A 29 6.41 -16.52 15.53
CA GLY A 29 6.80 -17.64 16.38
C GLY A 29 6.65 -17.37 17.89
N SER A 30 6.20 -16.19 18.31
CA SER A 30 6.10 -15.81 19.73
C SER A 30 5.18 -16.74 20.54
N TRP A 31 4.22 -17.40 19.91
CA TRP A 31 3.34 -18.38 20.56
C TRP A 31 3.80 -19.83 20.42
N VAL A 32 4.89 -20.09 19.71
CA VAL A 32 5.44 -21.44 19.58
C VAL A 32 6.30 -21.78 20.79
N ARG A 33 6.14 -22.98 21.34
CA ARG A 33 6.98 -23.54 22.39
C ARG A 33 8.29 -24.05 21.78
N THR A 34 9.43 -23.60 22.32
CA THR A 34 10.78 -23.99 21.89
C THR A 34 11.46 -25.02 22.81
N GLY A 35 10.80 -25.40 23.90
CA GLY A 35 11.28 -26.42 24.85
C GLY A 35 10.23 -27.52 25.08
N PRO A 36 10.33 -28.30 26.17
CA PRO A 36 9.31 -29.29 26.51
C PRO A 36 7.92 -28.67 26.61
N ALA A 37 6.89 -29.41 26.18
CA ALA A 37 5.51 -28.98 26.32
C ALA A 37 5.15 -28.76 27.79
N ALA A 38 4.47 -27.66 28.09
CA ALA A 38 3.98 -27.32 29.41
C ALA A 38 2.48 -27.59 29.56
N THR A 39 1.98 -27.60 30.79
CA THR A 39 0.53 -27.68 31.04
C THR A 39 -0.21 -26.53 30.35
N GLY A 40 -1.25 -26.86 29.57
CA GLY A 40 -2.05 -25.87 28.83
C GLY A 40 -1.57 -25.61 27.41
N ASP A 41 -0.40 -26.11 27.03
CA ASP A 41 0.06 -26.12 25.64
C ASP A 41 -0.76 -27.12 24.80
N VAL A 42 -0.82 -26.88 23.49
CA VAL A 42 -1.53 -27.74 22.53
C VAL A 42 -0.56 -28.15 21.43
N VAL A 43 -0.39 -29.45 21.24
CA VAL A 43 0.34 -30.00 20.08
C VAL A 43 -0.52 -29.83 18.84
N LEU A 44 -0.09 -28.96 17.92
CA LEU A 44 -0.80 -28.69 16.67
C LEU A 44 -0.47 -29.75 15.61
N ALA A 45 0.79 -30.14 15.54
CA ALA A 45 1.28 -31.18 14.64
C ALA A 45 2.47 -31.93 15.27
N SER A 46 2.57 -33.22 14.99
CA SER A 46 3.71 -34.07 15.31
C SER A 46 3.75 -35.22 14.32
N HIS A 47 4.82 -35.29 13.53
CA HIS A 47 4.96 -36.21 12.39
C HIS A 47 3.73 -36.15 11.47
N ASP A 48 3.17 -37.30 11.09
CA ASP A 48 1.99 -37.40 10.20
C ASP A 48 0.64 -37.21 10.94
N SER A 49 0.67 -36.72 12.18
CA SER A 49 -0.52 -36.57 13.02
C SER A 49 -0.64 -35.16 13.58
N GLY A 50 -1.87 -34.72 13.83
CA GLY A 50 -2.08 -33.39 14.39
C GLY A 50 -3.55 -33.03 14.54
N VAL A 51 -3.77 -31.75 14.74
CA VAL A 51 -5.10 -31.17 14.87
C VAL A 51 -5.93 -31.36 13.61
N GLU A 52 -7.24 -31.30 13.77
CA GLU A 52 -8.16 -30.93 12.70
C GLU A 52 -8.54 -29.45 12.84
N ILE A 53 -8.94 -28.81 11.75
CA ILE A 53 -9.54 -27.47 11.78
C ILE A 53 -11.05 -27.61 11.59
N VAL A 54 -11.83 -27.12 12.54
CA VAL A 54 -13.28 -27.22 12.55
C VAL A 54 -13.88 -25.87 12.15
N VAL A 55 -14.68 -25.89 11.08
CA VAL A 55 -15.43 -24.74 10.59
C VAL A 55 -16.87 -25.16 10.35
N GLY A 56 -17.79 -24.64 11.16
CA GLY A 56 -19.20 -25.02 11.09
C GLY A 56 -19.83 -24.69 9.73
N ALA A 57 -20.84 -25.45 9.32
CA ALA A 57 -21.51 -25.27 8.02
C ALA A 57 -22.23 -23.91 7.88
N ALA A 58 -22.49 -23.20 8.97
CA ALA A 58 -23.08 -21.86 8.98
C ALA A 58 -22.04 -20.73 8.88
N GLU A 59 -20.74 -21.04 8.95
CA GLU A 59 -19.69 -20.02 8.84
C GLU A 59 -19.59 -19.45 7.42
N ASN A 60 -19.30 -18.15 7.37
CA ASN A 60 -19.16 -17.39 6.14
C ASN A 60 -17.96 -17.87 5.30
N LEU A 61 -17.97 -17.58 4.00
CA LEU A 61 -16.90 -17.94 3.06
C LEU A 61 -15.53 -17.43 3.51
N ASN A 62 -15.45 -16.23 4.07
CA ASN A 62 -14.19 -15.66 4.52
C ASN A 62 -13.56 -16.44 5.70
N VAL A 63 -14.37 -16.99 6.60
CA VAL A 63 -13.90 -17.86 7.71
C VAL A 63 -13.37 -19.18 7.16
N ARG A 64 -14.02 -19.75 6.14
CA ARG A 64 -13.53 -20.97 5.47
C ARG A 64 -12.22 -20.72 4.73
N GLN A 65 -12.10 -19.58 4.06
CA GLN A 65 -10.85 -19.18 3.42
C GLN A 65 -9.73 -18.99 4.44
N ALA A 66 -10.02 -18.36 5.59
CA ALA A 66 -9.05 -18.21 6.67
C ALA A 66 -8.59 -19.57 7.24
N ALA A 67 -9.50 -20.54 7.38
CA ALA A 67 -9.15 -21.91 7.75
C ALA A 67 -8.27 -22.61 6.71
N ALA A 68 -8.52 -22.38 5.41
CA ALA A 68 -7.67 -22.92 4.33
C ALA A 68 -6.25 -22.34 4.37
N PHE A 69 -6.11 -21.03 4.62
CA PHE A 69 -4.80 -20.41 4.83
C PHE A 69 -4.11 -20.95 6.07
N LEU A 70 -4.81 -21.05 7.21
CA LEU A 70 -4.23 -21.61 8.44
C LEU A 70 -3.78 -23.07 8.27
N ALA A 71 -4.51 -23.89 7.52
CA ALA A 71 -4.12 -25.26 7.21
C ALA A 71 -2.80 -25.32 6.42
N GLY A 72 -2.67 -24.47 5.38
CA GLY A 72 -1.44 -24.36 4.58
C GLY A 72 -0.27 -23.77 5.36
N ASP A 73 -0.54 -22.84 6.27
CA ASP A 73 0.47 -22.26 7.17
C ASP A 73 1.04 -23.34 8.12
N ILE A 74 0.16 -24.16 8.73
CA ILE A 74 0.59 -25.27 9.59
C ILE A 74 1.36 -26.33 8.78
N GLU A 75 0.93 -26.63 7.55
CA GLU A 75 1.65 -27.53 6.64
C GLU A 75 3.05 -26.99 6.30
N THR A 76 3.16 -25.70 5.99
CA THR A 76 4.46 -25.06 5.68
C THR A 76 5.41 -25.13 6.88
N ILE A 77 4.89 -24.99 8.10
CA ILE A 77 5.71 -25.05 9.32
C ILE A 77 6.07 -26.49 9.70
N SER A 78 5.14 -27.43 9.62
CA SER A 78 5.28 -28.75 10.26
C SER A 78 5.32 -29.95 9.32
N GLY A 79 5.01 -29.76 8.03
CA GLY A 79 4.83 -30.85 7.05
C GLY A 79 3.47 -31.55 7.13
N TYR A 80 2.69 -31.33 8.19
CA TYR A 80 1.34 -31.89 8.34
C TYR A 80 0.28 -30.86 7.94
N ARG A 81 -0.61 -31.22 7.02
CA ARG A 81 -1.77 -30.40 6.65
C ARG A 81 -3.02 -30.81 7.45
N PRO A 82 -3.51 -29.97 8.38
CA PRO A 82 -4.73 -30.28 9.12
C PRO A 82 -5.93 -30.45 8.18
N PRO A 83 -6.74 -31.53 8.33
CA PRO A 83 -7.99 -31.64 7.60
C PRO A 83 -8.98 -30.58 8.11
N ILE A 84 -9.75 -30.00 7.19
CA ILE A 84 -10.85 -29.07 7.51
C ILE A 84 -12.15 -29.87 7.55
N VAL A 85 -12.83 -29.85 8.69
CA VAL A 85 -14.06 -30.61 8.94
C VAL A 85 -15.18 -29.71 9.45
N SER A 86 -16.44 -30.10 9.21
CA SER A 86 -17.60 -29.33 9.66
C SER A 86 -17.99 -29.61 11.12
N THR A 87 -17.60 -30.76 11.65
CA THR A 87 -17.87 -31.20 13.01
C THR A 87 -16.62 -31.83 13.61
N PRO A 88 -16.35 -31.62 14.92
CA PRO A 88 -15.15 -32.16 15.56
C PRO A 88 -15.20 -33.70 15.66
N THR A 89 -14.08 -34.36 15.40
CA THR A 89 -13.89 -35.79 15.62
C THR A 89 -13.69 -36.06 17.12
N THR A 90 -14.49 -36.97 17.68
CA THR A 90 -14.40 -37.33 19.11
C THR A 90 -12.99 -37.74 19.50
N GLY A 91 -12.46 -37.11 20.56
CA GLY A 91 -11.14 -37.43 21.07
C GLY A 91 -9.98 -36.92 20.21
N ARG A 92 -10.19 -36.18 19.11
CA ARG A 92 -9.12 -35.51 18.35
C ARG A 92 -8.87 -34.10 18.90
N THR A 93 -7.64 -33.60 18.80
CA THR A 93 -7.33 -32.21 19.10
C THR A 93 -7.82 -31.33 17.94
N SER A 94 -8.40 -30.16 18.22
CA SER A 94 -8.98 -29.31 17.17
C SER A 94 -8.60 -27.83 17.31
N ILE A 95 -8.48 -27.14 16.18
CA ILE A 95 -8.60 -25.68 16.11
C ILE A 95 -10.01 -25.37 15.63
N ARG A 96 -10.76 -24.51 16.31
CA ARG A 96 -12.16 -24.20 16.00
C ARG A 96 -12.31 -22.74 15.67
N LEU A 97 -12.73 -22.45 14.45
CA LEU A 97 -13.12 -21.11 14.02
C LEU A 97 -14.63 -20.97 14.20
N ALA A 98 -15.05 -19.99 15.00
CA ALA A 98 -16.46 -19.77 15.30
C ALA A 98 -16.78 -18.28 15.39
N THR A 99 -17.83 -17.86 14.70
CA THR A 99 -18.38 -16.51 14.84
C THR A 99 -19.44 -16.50 15.93
N VAL A 100 -19.49 -15.46 16.77
CA VAL A 100 -20.54 -15.33 17.80
C VAL A 100 -21.93 -15.42 17.16
N GLY A 101 -22.74 -16.36 17.65
CA GLY A 101 -24.07 -16.67 17.10
C GLY A 101 -24.10 -17.96 16.26
N ASN A 102 -22.96 -18.44 15.77
CA ASN A 102 -22.85 -19.64 14.96
C ASN A 102 -22.54 -20.89 15.81
N GLY A 103 -23.43 -21.21 16.74
CA GLY A 103 -23.32 -22.41 17.59
C GLY A 103 -22.73 -22.15 18.99
N PRO A 104 -22.54 -23.23 19.79
CA PRO A 104 -22.12 -23.11 21.18
C PRO A 104 -20.64 -22.74 21.31
N LEU A 105 -20.35 -21.83 22.24
CA LEU A 105 -19.01 -21.39 22.60
C LEU A 105 -18.64 -21.91 24.01
N PRO A 106 -17.36 -22.17 24.30
CA PRO A 106 -16.94 -22.62 25.63
C PRO A 106 -17.07 -21.48 26.65
N ALA A 107 -17.25 -21.82 27.93
CA ALA A 107 -17.36 -20.84 29.02
C ALA A 107 -16.13 -19.93 29.17
N ALA A 108 -14.97 -20.34 28.65
CA ALA A 108 -13.75 -19.52 28.64
C ALA A 108 -13.83 -18.30 27.69
N ILE A 109 -14.83 -18.28 26.79
CA ILE A 109 -15.09 -17.19 25.85
C ILE A 109 -16.30 -16.39 26.34
N ASP A 110 -16.07 -15.15 26.75
CA ASP A 110 -17.15 -14.21 27.04
C ASP A 110 -17.79 -13.73 25.73
N ALA A 111 -18.81 -14.46 25.28
CA ALA A 111 -19.56 -14.15 24.07
C ALA A 111 -20.36 -12.84 24.20
N ALA A 112 -20.73 -12.43 25.42
CA ALA A 112 -21.46 -11.18 25.64
C ALA A 112 -20.55 -9.98 25.38
N ALA A 113 -19.29 -10.03 25.81
CA ALA A 113 -18.30 -8.98 25.54
C ALA A 113 -17.91 -8.84 24.06
N LEU A 114 -18.11 -9.89 23.24
CA LEU A 114 -17.88 -9.83 21.79
C LEU A 114 -19.10 -9.36 21.00
N ARG A 115 -20.32 -9.59 21.49
CA ARG A 115 -21.54 -9.32 20.72
C ARG A 115 -21.65 -7.84 20.34
N GLY A 116 -21.86 -7.57 19.06
CA GLY A 116 -22.00 -6.21 18.53
C GLY A 116 -20.70 -5.43 18.34
N GLN A 117 -19.54 -5.98 18.76
CA GLN A 117 -18.25 -5.36 18.52
C GLN A 117 -17.83 -5.50 17.05
N TRP A 118 -17.11 -4.50 16.53
CA TRP A 118 -16.57 -4.54 15.18
C TRP A 118 -15.26 -5.34 15.15
N GLU A 119 -15.22 -6.42 14.37
CA GLU A 119 -14.00 -7.19 14.02
C GLU A 119 -13.13 -7.63 15.22
N SER A 120 -13.73 -7.71 16.41
CA SER A 120 -13.06 -8.11 17.63
C SER A 120 -13.00 -9.63 17.71
N TYR A 121 -12.01 -10.18 18.42
CA TYR A 121 -11.89 -11.62 18.55
C TYR A 121 -11.12 -12.06 19.80
N ARG A 122 -11.14 -13.37 20.03
CA ARG A 122 -10.42 -14.07 21.10
C ARG A 122 -9.66 -15.27 20.50
N VAL A 123 -8.47 -15.52 21.03
CA VAL A 123 -7.73 -16.77 20.81
C VAL A 123 -7.50 -17.42 22.18
N VAL A 124 -8.07 -18.61 22.39
CA VAL A 124 -8.02 -19.27 23.70
C VAL A 124 -7.70 -20.75 23.54
N THR A 125 -6.69 -21.24 24.26
CA THR A 125 -6.45 -22.67 24.40
C THR A 125 -7.31 -23.25 25.54
N ALA A 126 -7.84 -24.44 25.29
CA ALA A 126 -8.59 -25.27 26.23
C ALA A 126 -8.11 -26.72 26.06
N PRO A 127 -8.45 -27.65 26.96
CA PRO A 127 -8.08 -29.06 26.80
C PRO A 127 -8.44 -29.58 25.40
N ARG A 128 -7.41 -29.99 24.65
CA ARG A 128 -7.49 -30.49 23.27
C ARG A 128 -8.12 -29.53 22.24
N THR A 129 -8.28 -28.24 22.54
CA THR A 129 -8.95 -27.30 21.63
C THR A 129 -8.29 -25.93 21.61
N VAL A 130 -8.10 -25.36 20.42
CA VAL A 130 -7.77 -23.93 20.23
C VAL A 130 -9.01 -23.25 19.67
N TRP A 131 -9.56 -22.28 20.39
CA TRP A 131 -10.73 -21.51 19.96
C TRP A 131 -10.31 -20.18 19.34
N LEU A 132 -10.74 -19.95 18.12
CA LEU A 132 -10.61 -18.71 17.36
C LEU A 132 -12.00 -18.12 17.18
N VAL A 133 -12.37 -17.16 18.03
CA VAL A 133 -13.76 -16.68 18.12
C VAL A 133 -13.85 -15.20 17.80
N GLY A 134 -14.59 -14.84 16.75
CA GLY A 134 -14.82 -13.46 16.34
C GLY A 134 -16.21 -12.94 16.68
N SER A 135 -16.32 -11.62 16.88
CA SER A 135 -17.59 -10.91 17.02
C SER A 135 -18.42 -10.89 15.73
N ASN A 136 -17.74 -10.99 14.59
CA ASN A 136 -18.29 -11.12 13.25
C ASN A 136 -17.35 -12.01 12.40
N PRO A 137 -17.74 -12.39 11.17
CA PRO A 137 -16.93 -13.30 10.36
C PRO A 137 -15.50 -12.80 10.07
N ARG A 138 -15.32 -11.49 9.85
CA ARG A 138 -13.98 -10.89 9.69
C ARG A 138 -13.14 -11.00 10.96
N GLY A 139 -13.71 -10.76 12.14
CA GLY A 139 -13.03 -10.99 13.42
C GLY A 139 -12.57 -12.44 13.58
N THR A 140 -13.39 -13.41 13.18
CA THR A 140 -13.04 -14.83 13.22
C THR A 140 -11.89 -15.15 12.26
N ALA A 141 -11.91 -14.60 11.05
CA ALA A 141 -10.81 -14.73 10.08
C ALA A 141 -9.51 -14.08 10.61
N PHE A 142 -9.59 -12.89 11.20
CA PHE A 142 -8.43 -12.20 11.78
C PHE A 142 -7.82 -12.96 12.96
N ALA A 143 -8.62 -13.67 13.76
CA ALA A 143 -8.10 -14.57 14.78
C ALA A 143 -7.20 -15.67 14.19
N ALA A 144 -7.57 -16.22 13.02
CA ALA A 144 -6.75 -17.19 12.30
C ALA A 144 -5.45 -16.58 11.76
N TYR A 145 -5.50 -15.40 11.14
CA TYR A 145 -4.28 -14.72 10.67
C TYR A 145 -3.37 -14.25 11.81
N THR A 146 -3.92 -13.94 12.97
CA THR A 146 -3.14 -13.70 14.19
C THR A 146 -2.49 -14.98 14.68
N LEU A 147 -3.20 -16.11 14.69
CA LEU A 147 -2.57 -17.39 15.01
C LEU A 147 -1.43 -17.71 14.00
N SER A 148 -1.67 -17.58 12.69
CA SER A 148 -0.66 -17.82 11.66
C SER A 148 0.62 -17.01 11.87
N GLU A 149 0.50 -15.69 12.10
CA GLU A 149 1.67 -14.86 12.38
C GLU A 149 2.39 -15.33 13.65
N ARG A 150 1.63 -15.56 14.72
CA ARG A 150 2.18 -15.98 16.01
C ARG A 150 2.82 -17.37 16.00
N LEU A 151 2.47 -18.21 15.01
CA LEU A 151 3.12 -19.49 14.74
C LEU A 151 4.41 -19.36 13.92
N GLY A 152 4.65 -18.23 13.26
CA GLY A 152 5.90 -17.98 12.53
C GLY A 152 5.72 -17.45 11.12
N VAL A 153 4.50 -17.44 10.57
CA VAL A 153 4.26 -17.02 9.19
C VAL A 153 4.37 -15.50 9.08
N ASP A 154 5.14 -15.02 8.12
CA ASP A 154 5.21 -13.59 7.80
C ASP A 154 3.91 -13.13 7.11
N PRO A 155 3.19 -12.11 7.60
CA PRO A 155 2.07 -11.52 6.87
C PRO A 155 2.44 -11.01 5.48
N LEU A 156 3.72 -10.73 5.25
CA LEU A 156 4.28 -10.17 4.02
C LEU A 156 5.11 -11.18 3.23
N TYR A 157 5.02 -12.48 3.52
CA TYR A 157 5.88 -13.53 2.94
C TYR A 157 5.93 -13.54 1.40
N LEU A 158 4.83 -13.13 0.75
CA LEU A 158 4.74 -13.01 -0.71
C LEU A 158 5.70 -11.96 -1.29
N TRP A 159 6.10 -10.98 -0.48
CA TRP A 159 6.94 -9.83 -0.84
C TRP A 159 8.35 -9.92 -0.27
N THR A 160 8.48 -10.42 0.96
CA THR A 160 9.76 -10.56 1.65
C THR A 160 10.49 -11.86 1.28
N GLY A 161 9.76 -12.86 0.78
CA GLY A 161 10.29 -14.21 0.54
C GLY A 161 10.62 -14.97 1.82
N TYR A 162 10.16 -14.50 2.99
CA TYR A 162 10.45 -15.14 4.27
C TYR A 162 9.70 -16.48 4.39
N VAL A 163 10.43 -17.52 4.81
CA VAL A 163 9.89 -18.86 5.06
C VAL A 163 9.95 -19.12 6.57
N PRO A 164 8.86 -19.57 7.21
CA PRO A 164 8.87 -19.86 8.64
C PRO A 164 9.82 -21.02 8.97
N GLU A 165 10.36 -21.01 10.19
CA GLU A 165 11.19 -22.12 10.69
C GLU A 165 10.38 -23.41 10.76
N HIS A 166 10.95 -24.52 10.27
CA HIS A 166 10.31 -25.83 10.36
C HIS A 166 10.24 -26.31 11.82
N ARG A 167 9.08 -26.84 12.24
CA ARG A 167 8.84 -27.33 13.60
C ARG A 167 8.08 -28.65 13.58
N ASP A 168 8.72 -29.71 14.07
CA ASP A 168 8.11 -31.01 14.35
C ASP A 168 8.63 -31.57 15.70
N PRO A 169 7.81 -31.61 16.77
CA PRO A 169 6.41 -31.19 16.82
C PRO A 169 6.22 -29.67 16.80
N LEU A 170 5.12 -29.21 16.19
CA LEU A 170 4.64 -27.84 16.32
C LEU A 170 3.73 -27.74 17.55
N VAL A 171 4.21 -27.04 18.59
CA VAL A 171 3.51 -26.90 19.87
C VAL A 171 3.13 -25.44 20.14
N LEU A 172 1.83 -25.18 20.29
CA LEU A 172 1.28 -23.89 20.68
C LEU A 172 1.31 -23.74 22.20
N LYS A 173 1.84 -22.62 22.72
CA LYS A 173 1.79 -22.28 24.14
C LYS A 173 0.33 -22.18 24.64
N GLY A 174 0.10 -22.31 25.94
CA GLY A 174 -1.19 -21.93 26.52
C GLY A 174 -1.51 -20.45 26.26
N ILE A 175 -2.54 -20.15 25.45
CA ILE A 175 -2.90 -18.78 25.03
C ILE A 175 -4.25 -18.36 25.61
N ARG A 176 -4.31 -17.13 26.12
CA ARG A 176 -5.54 -16.36 26.33
C ARG A 176 -5.33 -14.95 25.79
N PHE A 177 -5.69 -14.73 24.54
CA PHE A 177 -5.51 -13.47 23.84
C PHE A 177 -6.86 -12.85 23.51
N ALA A 178 -6.93 -11.53 23.65
CA ALA A 178 -8.10 -10.74 23.31
C ALA A 178 -7.71 -9.54 22.45
N GLN A 179 -8.51 -9.31 21.43
CA GLN A 179 -8.44 -8.15 20.56
C GLN A 179 -9.78 -7.41 20.59
N GLY A 180 -9.71 -6.12 20.88
CA GLY A 180 -10.84 -5.19 20.77
C GLY A 180 -11.05 -4.69 19.33
N PRO A 181 -12.00 -3.78 19.11
CA PRO A 181 -12.24 -3.25 17.78
C PRO A 181 -11.01 -2.49 17.26
N PRO A 182 -10.75 -2.53 15.93
CA PRO A 182 -9.65 -1.79 15.32
C PRO A 182 -9.86 -0.29 15.43
N THR A 183 -8.76 0.48 15.41
CA THR A 183 -8.82 1.96 15.45
C THR A 183 -9.52 2.51 14.21
N PHE A 184 -9.20 1.96 13.04
CA PHE A 184 -9.82 2.35 11.78
C PHE A 184 -10.87 1.32 11.37
N ARG A 185 -12.07 1.80 11.05
CA ARG A 185 -13.21 0.91 10.75
C ARG A 185 -13.06 0.23 9.39
N TYR A 186 -12.77 1.01 8.34
CA TYR A 186 -12.43 0.53 7.00
C TYR A 186 -10.98 0.92 6.70
N ARG A 187 -10.13 -0.06 6.41
CA ARG A 187 -8.69 0.12 6.24
C ARG A 187 -8.18 -0.80 5.14
N GLY A 188 -7.46 -0.26 4.19
CA GLY A 188 -7.16 -0.98 2.96
C GLY A 188 -6.06 -0.39 2.11
N PHE A 189 -5.69 -1.19 1.11
CA PHE A 189 -4.66 -0.85 0.13
C PHE A 189 -5.29 -0.49 -1.21
N PHE A 190 -4.71 0.50 -1.86
CA PHE A 190 -4.95 0.84 -3.25
C PHE A 190 -3.76 0.39 -4.08
N HIS A 191 -4.06 -0.50 -5.02
CA HIS A 191 -3.15 -0.93 -6.06
C HIS A 191 -3.38 -0.01 -7.27
N ASP A 192 -2.41 0.88 -7.52
CA ASP A 192 -2.46 1.94 -8.55
C ASP A 192 -1.08 2.16 -9.19
N ASP A 193 -0.96 3.13 -10.10
CA ASP A 193 0.31 3.57 -10.68
C ASP A 193 1.14 2.46 -11.33
N GLU A 194 0.46 1.49 -11.95
CA GLU A 194 1.09 0.24 -12.28
C GLU A 194 1.70 0.17 -13.67
N ASP A 195 2.91 -0.36 -13.72
CA ASP A 195 3.66 -0.52 -14.95
C ASP A 195 4.30 -1.90 -15.14
N ILE A 196 4.31 -2.72 -14.09
CA ILE A 196 4.95 -4.05 -14.03
C ILE A 196 3.97 -5.19 -13.81
N LEU A 197 2.67 -4.94 -13.98
CA LEU A 197 1.66 -5.98 -13.87
C LEU A 197 1.96 -7.14 -14.83
N PRO A 198 1.65 -8.39 -14.44
CA PRO A 198 1.79 -9.55 -15.32
C PRO A 198 0.70 -9.54 -16.40
N ARG A 199 0.82 -8.59 -17.34
CA ARG A 199 -0.05 -8.38 -18.49
C ARG A 199 0.76 -8.56 -19.76
N PRO A 200 0.12 -8.95 -20.88
CA PRO A 200 0.81 -8.98 -22.16
C PRO A 200 1.30 -7.57 -22.49
N PHE A 201 2.55 -7.45 -22.90
CA PHE A 201 3.13 -6.23 -23.42
C PHE A 201 3.04 -6.26 -24.95
N ASP A 202 2.83 -5.10 -25.58
CA ASP A 202 3.04 -4.96 -27.01
C ASP A 202 4.54 -5.13 -27.36
N ALA A 203 4.85 -5.21 -28.65
CA ALA A 203 6.22 -5.40 -29.13
C ALA A 203 7.20 -4.27 -28.73
N ARG A 204 6.69 -3.15 -28.20
CA ARG A 204 7.47 -1.99 -27.73
C ARG A 204 7.61 -1.96 -26.20
N GLY A 205 7.10 -2.97 -25.49
CA GLY A 205 7.15 -3.02 -24.04
C GLY A 205 6.07 -2.20 -23.33
N TYR A 206 5.00 -1.78 -24.04
CA TYR A 206 3.85 -1.14 -23.40
C TYR A 206 2.86 -2.19 -22.93
N PRO A 207 2.35 -2.13 -21.68
CA PRO A 207 1.23 -2.97 -21.29
C PRO A 207 0.09 -2.78 -22.28
N LEU A 208 -0.50 -3.87 -22.76
CA LEU A 208 -1.72 -3.76 -23.56
C LEU A 208 -2.76 -3.04 -22.70
N GLN A 209 -3.14 -1.82 -23.10
CA GLN A 209 -4.16 -1.03 -22.42
C GLN A 209 -5.54 -1.72 -22.41
N THR A 210 -5.66 -2.84 -23.13
CA THR A 210 -6.84 -3.71 -23.26
C THR A 210 -6.70 -5.07 -22.55
N GLY A 211 -5.63 -5.31 -21.79
CA GLY A 211 -5.39 -6.60 -21.11
C GLY A 211 -5.90 -6.63 -19.66
N ASP A 212 -6.36 -7.79 -19.19
CA ASP A 212 -6.76 -8.03 -17.80
C ASP A 212 -5.54 -8.23 -16.87
N VAL A 213 -5.69 -7.90 -15.59
CA VAL A 213 -4.77 -8.38 -14.55
C VAL A 213 -5.19 -9.80 -14.12
N PRO A 214 -4.29 -10.79 -14.14
CA PRO A 214 -4.61 -12.15 -13.73
C PRO A 214 -5.16 -12.23 -12.31
N LEU A 215 -6.21 -13.03 -12.09
CA LEU A 215 -6.81 -13.22 -10.76
C LEU A 215 -5.79 -13.72 -9.73
N ALA A 216 -4.76 -14.46 -10.16
CA ALA A 216 -3.66 -14.91 -9.29
C ALA A 216 -2.90 -13.74 -8.64
N TRP A 217 -2.76 -12.60 -9.31
CA TRP A 217 -2.18 -11.39 -8.74
C TRP A 217 -3.06 -10.84 -7.62
N TYR A 218 -4.36 -10.68 -7.88
CA TYR A 218 -5.29 -10.19 -6.87
C TYR A 218 -5.43 -11.13 -5.67
N ARG A 219 -5.31 -12.45 -5.85
CA ARG A 219 -5.22 -13.38 -4.73
C ARG A 219 -4.05 -13.05 -3.79
N ARG A 220 -2.86 -12.76 -4.34
CA ARG A 220 -1.68 -12.36 -3.55
C ARG A 220 -1.88 -11.03 -2.83
N PHE A 221 -2.40 -10.04 -3.56
CA PHE A 221 -2.66 -8.72 -3.00
C PHE A 221 -3.72 -8.76 -1.89
N PHE A 222 -4.83 -9.47 -2.10
CA PHE A 222 -5.92 -9.62 -1.13
C PHE A 222 -5.50 -10.45 0.08
N GLU A 223 -4.74 -11.52 -0.12
CA GLU A 223 -4.17 -12.30 0.99
C GLU A 223 -3.26 -11.43 1.85
N THR A 224 -2.43 -10.59 1.22
CA THR A 224 -1.56 -9.67 1.97
C THR A 224 -2.36 -8.68 2.81
N ALA A 225 -3.39 -8.07 2.22
CA ALA A 225 -4.30 -7.19 2.95
C ALA A 225 -4.91 -7.90 4.17
N LEU A 226 -5.45 -9.11 3.97
CA LEU A 226 -6.07 -9.91 5.03
C LEU A 226 -5.10 -10.32 6.14
N ARG A 227 -3.88 -10.75 5.78
CA ARG A 227 -2.84 -11.14 6.75
C ARG A 227 -2.36 -9.95 7.59
N LEU A 228 -2.36 -8.75 7.00
CA LEU A 228 -2.15 -7.48 7.70
C LEU A 228 -3.41 -6.96 8.43
N ARG A 229 -4.47 -7.77 8.48
CA ARG A 229 -5.78 -7.45 9.08
C ARG A 229 -6.40 -6.19 8.50
N MET A 230 -6.15 -5.89 7.24
CA MET A 230 -6.95 -4.96 6.46
C MET A 230 -8.28 -5.60 6.08
N ASN A 231 -9.30 -4.77 5.82
CA ASN A 231 -10.64 -5.24 5.46
C ASN A 231 -11.17 -4.61 4.18
N MET A 232 -10.35 -3.86 3.45
CA MET A 232 -10.74 -3.14 2.25
C MET A 232 -9.62 -3.19 1.22
N VAL A 233 -10.00 -3.21 -0.07
CA VAL A 233 -9.06 -3.14 -1.19
C VAL A 233 -9.65 -2.28 -2.31
N ALA A 234 -8.79 -1.48 -2.95
CA ALA A 234 -9.05 -0.87 -4.23
C ALA A 234 -8.12 -1.49 -5.27
N PRO A 235 -8.63 -2.36 -6.15
CA PRO A 235 -7.88 -2.86 -7.29
C PRO A 235 -7.62 -1.80 -8.36
N TYR A 236 -6.64 -2.07 -9.23
CA TYR A 236 -6.31 -1.20 -10.36
C TYR A 236 -7.53 -0.74 -11.15
N VAL A 237 -7.56 0.54 -11.49
CA VAL A 237 -8.71 1.19 -12.12
C VAL A 237 -8.56 1.43 -13.62
N ARG A 238 -7.35 1.40 -14.21
CA ARG A 238 -7.14 1.58 -15.66
C ARG A 238 -7.00 0.24 -16.38
N VAL A 239 -7.97 -0.63 -16.16
CA VAL A 239 -8.01 -2.01 -16.68
C VAL A 239 -9.45 -2.45 -16.94
N HIS A 240 -9.63 -3.43 -17.82
CA HIS A 240 -10.90 -4.12 -17.94
C HIS A 240 -11.20 -4.86 -16.62
N ARG A 241 -12.40 -4.66 -16.10
CA ARG A 241 -12.78 -5.13 -14.77
C ARG A 241 -13.58 -6.40 -14.85
N ARG A 242 -12.91 -7.48 -14.48
CA ARG A 242 -13.50 -8.80 -14.36
C ARG A 242 -14.27 -8.95 -13.06
N PHE A 243 -15.58 -9.27 -13.14
CA PHE A 243 -16.48 -9.49 -12.00
C PHE A 243 -15.87 -10.42 -10.92
N GLU A 244 -15.08 -11.41 -11.34
CA GLU A 244 -14.45 -12.38 -10.46
C GLU A 244 -13.45 -11.74 -9.48
N VAL A 245 -12.91 -10.56 -9.79
CA VAL A 245 -12.04 -9.81 -8.87
C VAL A 245 -12.85 -9.18 -7.75
N GLN A 246 -14.01 -8.56 -8.07
CA GLN A 246 -14.90 -7.99 -7.05
C GLN A 246 -15.50 -9.09 -6.18
N GLN A 247 -15.97 -10.17 -6.80
CA GLN A 247 -16.52 -11.34 -6.10
C GLN A 247 -15.47 -11.96 -5.18
N LEU A 248 -14.22 -12.13 -5.64
CA LEU A 248 -13.14 -12.67 -4.82
C LEU A 248 -12.88 -11.82 -3.57
N ALA A 249 -12.86 -10.48 -3.70
CA ALA A 249 -12.69 -9.59 -2.56
C ALA A 249 -13.82 -9.82 -1.53
N SER A 250 -15.08 -9.80 -1.99
CA SER A 250 -16.25 -9.99 -1.14
C SER A 250 -16.29 -11.37 -0.48
N ASP A 251 -16.00 -12.45 -1.22
CA ASP A 251 -15.99 -13.83 -0.70
C ASP A 251 -14.91 -14.04 0.36
N TRP A 252 -13.77 -13.36 0.22
CA TRP A 252 -12.69 -13.37 1.19
C TRP A 252 -12.93 -12.37 2.35
N GLY A 253 -14.06 -11.67 2.33
CA GLY A 253 -14.52 -10.77 3.39
C GLY A 253 -13.94 -9.36 3.32
N LEU A 254 -13.28 -8.99 2.22
CA LEU A 254 -12.83 -7.63 1.95
C LEU A 254 -13.96 -6.80 1.35
N TYR A 255 -14.03 -5.53 1.74
CA TYR A 255 -14.79 -4.53 0.99
C TYR A 255 -14.03 -4.16 -0.28
N TYR A 256 -14.68 -4.33 -1.42
CA TYR A 256 -14.23 -3.75 -2.67
C TYR A 256 -14.57 -2.26 -2.69
N THR A 257 -13.59 -1.42 -3.00
CA THR A 257 -13.80 0.02 -3.23
C THR A 257 -12.97 0.45 -4.43
N SER A 258 -12.94 1.75 -4.71
CA SER A 258 -12.19 2.25 -5.84
C SER A 258 -11.72 3.68 -5.67
N HIS A 259 -10.95 4.11 -6.65
CA HIS A 259 -10.37 5.43 -6.76
C HIS A 259 -11.42 6.53 -6.89
N HIS A 260 -11.07 7.76 -6.50
CA HIS A 260 -11.99 8.89 -6.37
C HIS A 260 -12.59 9.44 -7.67
N TYR A 261 -12.13 9.01 -8.86
CA TYR A 261 -12.82 9.33 -10.12
C TYR A 261 -13.73 8.19 -10.58
N ASP A 262 -13.63 7.00 -9.97
CA ASP A 262 -14.37 5.81 -10.36
C ASP A 262 -15.69 5.71 -9.60
N ILE A 263 -16.55 6.66 -9.92
CA ILE A 263 -17.84 6.86 -9.28
C ILE A 263 -18.72 5.63 -9.43
N LEU A 264 -19.28 5.18 -8.31
CA LEU A 264 -20.13 4.00 -8.17
C LEU A 264 -19.54 2.73 -8.80
N VAL A 265 -18.20 2.61 -8.82
CA VAL A 265 -17.48 1.45 -9.37
C VAL A 265 -17.80 1.22 -10.86
N SER A 266 -18.18 2.29 -11.56
CA SER A 266 -18.71 2.22 -12.93
C SER A 266 -17.66 2.03 -14.02
N ASN A 267 -16.38 2.12 -13.69
CA ASN A 267 -15.23 2.03 -14.61
C ASN A 267 -15.24 3.08 -15.74
N PRO A 268 -15.17 4.38 -15.42
CA PRO A 268 -15.18 5.44 -16.43
C PRO A 268 -13.93 5.42 -17.34
N PHE A 269 -12.83 4.77 -16.95
CA PHE A 269 -11.71 4.52 -17.86
C PHE A 269 -12.13 3.61 -19.04
N GLY A 270 -13.02 2.65 -18.77
CA GLY A 270 -13.59 1.74 -19.76
C GLY A 270 -14.69 2.32 -20.63
N LEU A 271 -15.14 3.55 -20.38
CA LEU A 271 -16.27 4.19 -21.07
C LEU A 271 -16.16 4.06 -22.60
N THR A 272 -14.99 4.42 -23.15
CA THR A 272 -14.64 4.20 -24.56
C THR A 272 -13.62 3.09 -24.72
N THR A 273 -12.62 3.00 -23.84
CA THR A 273 -11.49 2.04 -23.96
C THR A 273 -11.94 0.58 -24.00
N PHE A 274 -13.03 0.24 -23.29
CA PHE A 274 -13.63 -1.10 -23.26
C PHE A 274 -15.06 -1.10 -23.77
N ASN A 275 -15.45 -0.07 -24.53
CA ASN A 275 -16.78 0.05 -25.14
C ASN A 275 -17.98 0.03 -24.15
N LEU A 276 -17.76 0.31 -22.86
CA LEU A 276 -18.80 0.21 -21.83
C LEU A 276 -19.97 1.18 -22.05
N ALA A 277 -19.73 2.34 -22.67
CA ALA A 277 -20.82 3.27 -23.02
C ALA A 277 -21.82 2.61 -23.98
N ALA A 278 -21.32 1.99 -25.05
CA ALA A 278 -22.16 1.32 -26.04
C ALA A 278 -22.87 0.10 -25.45
N GLU A 279 -22.18 -0.69 -24.63
CA GLU A 279 -22.77 -1.85 -23.93
C GLU A 279 -23.90 -1.43 -22.99
N ARG A 280 -23.77 -0.29 -22.33
CA ARG A 280 -24.81 0.29 -21.45
C ARG A 280 -25.83 1.14 -22.22
N GLY A 281 -25.75 1.22 -23.55
CA GLY A 281 -26.70 1.95 -24.39
C GLY A 281 -26.67 3.47 -24.22
N VAL A 282 -25.53 4.02 -23.82
CA VAL A 282 -25.33 5.46 -23.59
C VAL A 282 -24.29 6.05 -24.54
N ARG A 283 -24.35 7.36 -24.72
CA ARG A 283 -23.29 8.08 -25.45
C ARG A 283 -22.01 8.18 -24.59
N PRO A 284 -20.81 8.23 -25.21
CA PRO A 284 -19.53 8.21 -24.50
C PRO A 284 -19.08 9.59 -23.96
N ASP A 285 -19.90 10.64 -24.06
CA ASP A 285 -19.65 11.93 -23.44
C ASP A 285 -19.80 11.85 -21.91
N TYR A 286 -18.67 11.85 -21.19
CA TYR A 286 -18.63 11.86 -19.73
C TYR A 286 -18.81 13.28 -19.16
N ASP A 287 -19.97 13.88 -19.38
CA ASP A 287 -20.29 15.25 -18.98
C ASP A 287 -21.68 15.37 -18.35
N TRP A 288 -21.76 15.97 -17.17
CA TRP A 288 -23.01 16.14 -16.42
C TRP A 288 -24.00 17.08 -17.11
N PHE A 289 -23.51 18.14 -17.75
CA PHE A 289 -24.39 19.18 -18.31
C PHE A 289 -24.97 18.82 -19.68
N SER A 290 -24.20 18.09 -20.50
CA SER A 290 -24.64 17.66 -21.84
C SER A 290 -25.18 16.23 -21.89
N ASN A 291 -24.86 15.38 -20.92
CA ASN A 291 -25.22 13.95 -20.91
C ASN A 291 -25.69 13.41 -19.55
N ARG A 292 -26.36 14.23 -18.74
CA ARG A 292 -26.85 13.86 -17.40
C ARG A 292 -27.45 12.44 -17.31
N ASP A 293 -28.43 12.14 -18.14
CA ASP A 293 -29.15 10.85 -18.08
C ASP A 293 -28.28 9.68 -18.56
N GLY A 294 -27.34 9.94 -19.49
CA GLY A 294 -26.32 8.98 -19.90
C GLY A 294 -25.37 8.65 -18.76
N LEU A 295 -24.89 9.65 -18.01
CA LEU A 295 -24.03 9.43 -16.83
C LEU A 295 -24.76 8.65 -15.75
N LEU A 296 -26.00 9.02 -15.43
CA LEU A 296 -26.81 8.30 -14.44
C LEU A 296 -27.02 6.83 -14.86
N THR A 297 -27.27 6.57 -16.15
CA THR A 297 -27.40 5.20 -16.67
C THR A 297 -26.07 4.45 -16.60
N PHE A 298 -24.97 5.12 -16.94
CA PHE A 298 -23.63 4.56 -16.84
C PHE A 298 -23.29 4.15 -15.40
N TRP A 299 -23.52 5.02 -14.42
CA TRP A 299 -23.29 4.72 -13.00
C TRP A 299 -24.20 3.60 -12.50
N ARG A 300 -25.46 3.56 -12.95
CA ARG A 300 -26.39 2.47 -12.61
C ARG A 300 -25.89 1.11 -13.07
N GLY A 301 -25.13 1.05 -14.18
CA GLY A 301 -24.44 -0.16 -14.62
C GLY A 301 -23.47 -0.69 -13.56
N GLY A 302 -22.59 0.17 -13.01
CA GLY A 302 -21.67 -0.21 -11.93
C GLY A 302 -22.39 -0.69 -10.67
N VAL A 303 -23.49 -0.05 -10.30
CA VAL A 303 -24.34 -0.51 -9.17
C VAL A 303 -24.96 -1.88 -9.47
N ALA A 304 -25.56 -2.05 -10.64
CA ALA A 304 -26.19 -3.30 -11.05
C ALA A 304 -25.19 -4.48 -11.09
N GLU A 305 -23.96 -4.22 -11.52
CA GLU A 305 -22.89 -5.24 -11.54
C GLU A 305 -22.48 -5.67 -10.12
N ASN A 306 -22.57 -4.80 -9.11
CA ASN A 306 -21.89 -5.02 -7.81
C ASN A 306 -22.80 -4.98 -6.57
N HIS A 307 -24.11 -4.72 -6.69
CA HIS A 307 -25.03 -4.52 -5.55
C HIS A 307 -25.15 -5.71 -4.58
N ASN A 308 -24.78 -6.93 -5.01
CA ASN A 308 -24.78 -8.13 -4.15
C ASN A 308 -23.44 -8.36 -3.40
N LEU A 309 -22.43 -7.51 -3.62
CA LEU A 309 -21.09 -7.64 -3.05
C LEU A 309 -20.83 -6.65 -1.91
N ASP A 310 -19.84 -6.95 -1.06
CA ASP A 310 -19.28 -6.03 -0.06
C ASP A 310 -18.55 -4.87 -0.75
N VAL A 311 -19.28 -3.77 -1.00
CA VAL A 311 -18.77 -2.58 -1.71
C VAL A 311 -18.85 -1.33 -0.82
N ILE A 312 -17.79 -0.52 -0.85
CA ILE A 312 -17.80 0.88 -0.40
C ILE A 312 -17.75 1.75 -1.65
N TRP A 313 -18.82 2.51 -1.88
CA TRP A 313 -19.12 3.19 -3.13
C TRP A 313 -18.46 4.58 -3.18
N PRO A 314 -17.54 4.84 -4.12
CA PRO A 314 -17.06 6.19 -4.38
C PRO A 314 -18.20 7.03 -4.95
N VAL A 315 -18.42 8.22 -4.41
CA VAL A 315 -19.42 9.19 -4.89
C VAL A 315 -18.74 10.51 -5.23
N GLY A 316 -19.34 11.32 -6.10
CA GLY A 316 -18.80 12.60 -6.55
C GLY A 316 -18.77 12.77 -8.07
N LEU A 317 -18.09 13.82 -8.53
CA LEU A 317 -18.03 14.18 -9.95
C LEU A 317 -16.61 14.56 -10.36
N ARG A 318 -15.99 13.72 -11.20
CA ARG A 318 -14.70 13.97 -11.90
C ARG A 318 -14.79 13.52 -13.32
N ASN A 319 -13.77 13.84 -14.12
CA ASN A 319 -13.65 13.28 -15.46
C ASN A 319 -12.90 11.94 -15.42
N THR A 320 -12.91 11.22 -16.54
CA THR A 320 -12.18 9.95 -16.69
C THR A 320 -10.66 10.16 -16.57
N SER A 321 -9.92 9.08 -16.30
CA SER A 321 -8.45 9.08 -16.29
C SER A 321 -7.82 10.04 -15.28
N ASP A 322 -8.46 10.22 -14.12
CA ASP A 322 -8.00 11.08 -13.01
C ASP A 322 -7.92 12.58 -13.37
N ARG A 323 -8.75 13.05 -14.30
CA ARG A 323 -8.82 14.46 -14.67
C ARG A 323 -9.88 15.20 -13.86
N ALA A 324 -9.59 16.45 -13.52
CA ALA A 324 -10.57 17.36 -12.95
C ALA A 324 -11.81 17.47 -13.86
N TYR A 325 -12.98 17.62 -13.25
CA TYR A 325 -14.20 17.88 -14.00
C TYR A 325 -14.11 19.23 -14.74
N THR A 326 -14.50 19.26 -16.01
CA THR A 326 -14.47 20.49 -16.82
C THR A 326 -15.80 21.22 -16.64
N TRP A 327 -15.77 22.30 -15.88
CA TRP A 327 -16.94 23.12 -15.61
C TRP A 327 -17.24 24.05 -16.80
N PRO A 328 -18.52 24.33 -17.11
CA PRO A 328 -18.89 25.41 -18.02
C PRO A 328 -18.23 26.73 -17.60
N GLU A 329 -17.85 27.55 -18.58
CA GLU A 329 -17.27 28.87 -18.31
C GLU A 329 -18.21 29.71 -17.45
N GLY A 330 -17.65 30.44 -16.47
CA GLY A 330 -18.42 31.26 -15.54
C GLY A 330 -19.10 30.51 -14.39
N THR A 331 -18.96 29.18 -14.29
CA THR A 331 -19.55 28.43 -13.16
C THR A 331 -18.93 28.87 -11.83
N THR A 332 -19.77 29.42 -10.93
CA THR A 332 -19.34 29.89 -9.61
C THR A 332 -19.05 28.72 -8.66
N ASP A 333 -18.27 28.94 -7.61
CA ASP A 333 -18.00 27.89 -6.62
C ASP A 333 -19.28 27.42 -5.89
N ALA A 334 -20.25 28.32 -5.69
CA ALA A 334 -21.57 27.97 -5.16
C ALA A 334 -22.36 27.05 -6.10
N ASP A 335 -22.31 27.31 -7.42
CA ASP A 335 -22.92 26.43 -8.41
C ASP A 335 -22.26 25.05 -8.45
N LYS A 336 -20.92 25.00 -8.36
CA LYS A 336 -20.18 23.73 -8.29
C LYS A 336 -20.61 22.91 -7.07
N ALA A 337 -20.66 23.54 -5.89
CA ALA A 337 -21.08 22.89 -4.65
C ALA A 337 -22.55 22.39 -4.74
N ARG A 338 -23.45 23.17 -5.35
CA ARG A 338 -24.83 22.76 -5.63
C ARG A 338 -24.88 21.52 -6.53
N VAL A 339 -24.07 21.48 -7.60
CA VAL A 339 -23.99 20.33 -8.51
C VAL A 339 -23.44 19.09 -7.80
N PHE A 340 -22.38 19.22 -6.99
CA PHE A 340 -21.91 18.11 -6.16
C PHE A 340 -23.00 17.54 -5.26
N ARG A 341 -23.78 18.42 -4.60
CA ARG A 341 -24.89 18.00 -3.75
C ARG A 341 -25.96 17.22 -4.53
N GLU A 342 -26.32 17.71 -5.71
CA GLU A 342 -27.30 17.06 -6.58
C GLU A 342 -26.79 15.67 -7.03
N VAL A 343 -25.58 15.62 -7.58
CA VAL A 343 -24.97 14.39 -8.11
C VAL A 343 -24.82 13.34 -7.02
N ILE A 344 -24.22 13.69 -5.88
CA ILE A 344 -24.01 12.75 -4.76
C ILE A 344 -25.36 12.32 -4.16
N GLY A 345 -26.36 13.21 -4.12
CA GLY A 345 -27.71 12.86 -3.70
C GLY A 345 -28.33 11.77 -4.58
N LEU A 346 -28.19 11.90 -5.91
CA LEU A 346 -28.70 10.92 -6.88
C LEU A 346 -27.92 9.61 -6.84
N GLU A 347 -26.60 9.65 -6.72
CA GLU A 347 -25.74 8.47 -6.60
C GLU A 347 -26.07 7.65 -5.35
N THR A 348 -26.16 8.31 -4.19
CA THR A 348 -26.48 7.62 -2.94
C THR A 348 -27.89 7.05 -2.95
N GLY A 349 -28.87 7.76 -3.52
CA GLY A 349 -30.23 7.24 -3.73
C GLY A 349 -30.23 5.98 -4.61
N MET A 350 -29.54 6.04 -5.75
CA MET A 350 -29.44 4.92 -6.70
C MET A 350 -28.89 3.64 -6.08
N VAL A 351 -27.85 3.76 -5.24
CA VAL A 351 -27.30 2.60 -4.54
C VAL A 351 -28.31 2.06 -3.52
N ARG A 352 -28.91 2.92 -2.69
CA ARG A 352 -29.88 2.48 -1.66
C ARG A 352 -31.06 1.73 -2.26
N ASP A 353 -31.56 2.19 -3.41
CA ASP A 353 -32.68 1.56 -4.10
C ASP A 353 -32.33 0.18 -4.70
N ALA A 354 -31.06 -0.04 -5.03
CA ALA A 354 -30.58 -1.27 -5.65
C ALA A 354 -30.08 -2.33 -4.66
N LEU A 355 -29.73 -1.95 -3.43
CA LEU A 355 -29.18 -2.89 -2.46
C LEU A 355 -30.25 -3.88 -1.95
N PRO A 356 -29.86 -5.15 -1.69
CA PRO A 356 -30.74 -6.12 -1.05
C PRO A 356 -31.29 -5.62 0.30
N PRO A 357 -32.53 -5.99 0.68
CA PRO A 357 -33.12 -5.60 1.96
C PRO A 357 -32.22 -5.94 3.16
N GLY A 358 -32.07 -4.98 4.07
CA GLY A 358 -31.26 -5.14 5.29
C GLY A 358 -29.76 -4.89 5.10
N ARG A 359 -29.30 -4.60 3.89
CA ARG A 359 -27.90 -4.24 3.61
C ARG A 359 -27.73 -2.72 3.67
N ALA A 360 -26.80 -2.25 4.49
CA ALA A 360 -26.47 -0.83 4.59
C ALA A 360 -25.50 -0.43 3.46
N ALA A 361 -25.79 0.69 2.79
CA ALA A 361 -24.87 1.30 1.85
C ALA A 361 -23.72 2.01 2.59
N LEU A 362 -22.54 2.01 1.99
CA LEU A 362 -21.35 2.69 2.50
C LEU A 362 -20.80 3.57 1.38
N PHE A 363 -20.65 4.87 1.63
CA PHE A 363 -20.21 5.83 0.63
C PHE A 363 -18.95 6.56 1.10
N HIS A 364 -18.07 6.90 0.15
CA HIS A 364 -16.99 7.84 0.43
C HIS A 364 -16.90 8.92 -0.65
N PHE A 365 -16.72 10.15 -0.21
CA PHE A 365 -16.37 11.29 -1.05
C PHE A 365 -14.92 11.68 -0.76
N THR A 366 -14.01 11.29 -1.65
CA THR A 366 -12.59 11.62 -1.54
C THR A 366 -12.32 12.96 -2.21
N MET A 367 -11.98 13.95 -1.40
CA MET A 367 -11.78 15.33 -1.84
C MET A 367 -10.40 15.50 -2.48
N TYR A 368 -10.11 14.80 -3.57
CA TYR A 368 -8.78 14.80 -4.17
C TYR A 368 -8.53 16.05 -5.03
N SER A 369 -7.28 16.52 -5.02
CA SER A 369 -6.78 17.63 -5.85
C SER A 369 -7.68 18.88 -5.84
N GLU A 370 -8.41 19.17 -6.91
CA GLU A 370 -9.25 20.35 -7.08
C GLU A 370 -10.45 20.38 -6.13
N MET A 371 -10.92 19.21 -5.69
CA MET A 371 -12.07 19.09 -4.81
C MET A 371 -11.77 19.58 -3.40
N LEU A 372 -10.57 19.30 -2.88
CA LEU A 372 -10.17 19.75 -1.55
C LEU A 372 -10.25 21.27 -1.45
N GLU A 373 -9.72 21.94 -2.47
CA GLU A 373 -9.69 23.40 -2.51
C GLU A 373 -11.08 24.00 -2.62
N LEU A 374 -11.97 23.38 -3.41
CA LEU A 374 -13.37 23.80 -3.49
C LEU A 374 -14.10 23.59 -2.16
N TYR A 375 -13.96 22.41 -1.54
CA TYR A 375 -14.58 22.09 -0.25
C TYR A 375 -14.12 23.04 0.86
N ARG A 376 -12.83 23.36 0.92
CA ARG A 376 -12.26 24.24 1.96
C ARG A 376 -12.80 25.65 1.95
N ARG A 377 -13.18 26.17 0.77
CA ARG A 377 -13.69 27.55 0.66
C ARG A 377 -15.04 27.70 1.34
N ASP A 378 -15.90 26.69 1.23
CA ASP A 378 -17.19 26.66 1.91
C ASP A 378 -17.71 25.21 2.11
N PRO A 379 -17.30 24.54 3.21
CA PRO A 379 -17.76 23.18 3.50
C PRO A 379 -19.29 23.09 3.65
N ALA A 380 -19.94 24.13 4.15
CA ALA A 380 -21.38 24.16 4.39
C ALA A 380 -22.17 24.16 3.07
N ALA A 381 -21.60 24.74 2.00
CA ALA A 381 -22.23 24.75 0.68
C ALA A 381 -22.37 23.36 0.04
N PHE A 382 -21.59 22.35 0.46
CA PHE A 382 -21.71 21.01 -0.11
C PHE A 382 -22.98 20.30 0.38
N GLY A 383 -23.28 20.34 1.68
CA GLY A 383 -24.55 19.80 2.21
C GLY A 383 -24.83 18.33 1.85
N LEU A 384 -23.81 17.47 1.88
CA LEU A 384 -23.85 16.06 1.48
C LEU A 384 -24.71 15.18 2.42
N PRO A 385 -25.22 14.02 1.95
CA PRO A 385 -25.92 13.05 2.80
C PRO A 385 -25.09 12.62 4.02
N ASP A 386 -25.75 12.36 5.15
CA ASP A 386 -25.09 12.16 6.46
C ASP A 386 -24.26 10.88 6.56
N ASP A 387 -24.57 9.88 5.75
CA ASP A 387 -23.88 8.57 5.67
C ASP A 387 -22.70 8.54 4.70
N VAL A 388 -22.37 9.68 4.06
CA VAL A 388 -21.16 9.82 3.23
C VAL A 388 -19.95 10.07 4.13
N VAL A 389 -18.92 9.24 3.98
CA VAL A 389 -17.63 9.46 4.63
C VAL A 389 -16.83 10.50 3.84
N ILE A 390 -16.38 11.56 4.51
CA ILE A 390 -15.55 12.60 3.91
C ILE A 390 -14.08 12.18 4.02
N VAL A 391 -13.43 11.95 2.88
CA VAL A 391 -12.06 11.42 2.83
C VAL A 391 -11.08 12.52 2.42
N TRP A 392 -10.10 12.77 3.29
CA TRP A 392 -9.07 13.80 3.16
C TRP A 392 -7.82 13.21 2.51
N PRO A 393 -7.27 13.80 1.44
CA PRO A 393 -6.03 13.33 0.83
C PRO A 393 -4.79 13.96 1.48
N ASP A 394 -3.66 13.27 1.38
CA ASP A 394 -2.33 13.86 1.53
C ASP A 394 -1.92 14.69 0.31
N ASP A 395 -0.66 15.12 0.26
CA ASP A 395 -0.04 15.84 -0.85
C ASP A 395 0.62 14.91 -1.87
N ASN A 396 0.25 13.63 -1.84
CA ASN A 396 0.83 12.54 -2.60
C ASN A 396 2.26 12.17 -2.17
N ASP A 397 2.82 12.78 -1.13
CA ASP A 397 4.14 12.47 -0.56
C ASP A 397 4.08 12.15 0.95
N GLY A 398 2.91 11.72 1.40
CA GLY A 398 2.69 11.32 2.78
C GLY A 398 2.34 12.47 3.73
N HIS A 399 2.25 13.73 3.30
CA HIS A 399 1.87 14.82 4.19
C HIS A 399 0.39 15.20 4.04
N MET A 400 -0.40 14.99 5.09
CA MET A 400 -1.83 15.31 5.06
C MET A 400 -2.04 16.80 4.70
N ARG A 401 -2.68 17.08 3.55
CA ARG A 401 -2.97 18.45 3.12
C ARG A 401 -3.88 19.15 4.10
N GLY A 402 -4.74 18.40 4.80
CA GLY A 402 -5.45 18.81 6.00
C GLY A 402 -6.33 17.71 6.56
N LEU A 403 -7.01 18.03 7.65
CA LEU A 403 -7.79 17.11 8.47
C LEU A 403 -9.03 17.83 9.02
N PRO A 404 -10.07 17.11 9.46
CA PRO A 404 -11.25 17.75 9.99
C PRO A 404 -10.91 18.48 11.29
N THR A 405 -11.26 19.78 11.37
CA THR A 405 -11.19 20.56 12.60
C THR A 405 -12.45 20.42 13.44
N ASP A 406 -13.56 20.07 12.80
CA ASP A 406 -14.82 19.66 13.39
C ASP A 406 -15.35 18.46 12.60
N LEU A 407 -15.94 17.49 13.31
CA LEU A 407 -16.54 16.30 12.69
C LEU A 407 -17.95 16.60 12.16
N GLY A 408 -18.64 17.58 12.75
CA GLY A 408 -20.03 17.86 12.43
C GLY A 408 -20.90 16.60 12.47
N ARG A 409 -21.64 16.36 11.38
CA ARG A 409 -22.53 15.18 11.22
C ARG A 409 -21.89 14.02 10.46
N TRP A 410 -20.74 14.23 9.82
CA TRP A 410 -20.14 13.24 8.95
C TRP A 410 -19.10 12.42 9.69
N LYS A 411 -18.81 11.27 9.10
CA LYS A 411 -17.62 10.51 9.45
C LYS A 411 -16.49 10.90 8.51
N HIS A 412 -15.27 10.73 8.99
CA HIS A 412 -14.08 11.17 8.26
C HIS A 412 -13.08 10.05 8.10
N GLY A 413 -12.36 10.09 6.98
CA GLY A 413 -11.29 9.16 6.66
C GLY A 413 -10.18 9.83 5.88
N VAL A 414 -9.19 9.05 5.45
CA VAL A 414 -8.01 9.55 4.75
C VAL A 414 -7.65 8.72 3.52
N TYR A 415 -7.03 9.39 2.55
CA TYR A 415 -6.34 8.78 1.42
C TYR A 415 -4.86 9.20 1.48
N TYR A 416 -3.96 8.23 1.63
CA TYR A 416 -2.54 8.44 1.89
C TYR A 416 -1.69 7.78 0.79
N HIS A 417 -0.48 8.26 0.55
CA HIS A 417 0.42 7.73 -0.47
C HIS A 417 1.74 7.24 0.13
N LEU A 418 2.04 5.95 -0.06
CA LEU A 418 3.42 5.44 0.00
C LEU A 418 4.06 5.43 -1.39
N ALA A 419 3.24 5.20 -2.41
CA ALA A 419 3.61 5.27 -3.82
C ALA A 419 2.77 6.34 -4.53
N TYR A 420 3.29 6.88 -5.64
CA TYR A 420 2.58 7.88 -6.44
C TYR A 420 3.19 8.00 -7.85
N LEU A 421 2.36 8.24 -8.88
CA LEU A 421 2.75 8.74 -10.20
C LEU A 421 2.35 10.22 -10.36
N GLY A 422 3.33 11.13 -10.38
CA GLY A 422 3.04 12.52 -10.73
C GLY A 422 4.25 13.45 -10.70
N GLY A 423 4.78 13.75 -11.88
CA GLY A 423 5.84 14.74 -12.05
C GLY A 423 7.07 14.46 -11.19
N ASN A 424 7.42 15.40 -10.32
CA ASN A 424 8.61 15.31 -9.46
C ASN A 424 8.42 14.42 -8.22
N LEU A 425 7.18 14.04 -7.90
CA LEU A 425 6.83 13.24 -6.71
C LEU A 425 6.71 11.74 -7.01
N SER A 426 7.07 11.32 -8.24
CA SER A 426 6.94 9.92 -8.64
C SER A 426 7.82 9.00 -7.77
N LYS A 427 7.17 8.02 -7.15
CA LYS A 427 7.73 6.98 -6.27
C LYS A 427 7.37 5.62 -6.86
N GLN A 428 8.27 5.03 -7.66
CA GLN A 428 8.02 3.79 -8.45
C GLN A 428 9.27 2.90 -8.54
N THR A 429 10.17 2.99 -7.56
CA THR A 429 11.47 2.28 -7.59
C THR A 429 11.96 1.89 -6.21
N THR A 430 11.77 2.74 -5.20
CA THR A 430 12.12 2.45 -3.81
C THR A 430 11.26 3.32 -2.91
N HIS A 431 11.07 2.93 -1.64
CA HIS A 431 10.31 3.73 -0.69
C HIS A 431 11.06 5.02 -0.34
N THR A 432 10.32 6.10 -0.16
CA THR A 432 10.90 7.38 0.26
C THR A 432 10.10 8.05 1.38
N VAL A 433 8.92 7.54 1.73
CA VAL A 433 8.15 8.08 2.85
C VAL A 433 8.69 7.47 4.15
N ALA A 434 9.45 8.26 4.90
CA ALA A 434 10.13 7.81 6.11
C ALA A 434 9.17 7.37 7.23
N PRO A 435 9.56 6.43 8.11
CA PRO A 435 8.77 6.01 9.28
C PRO A 435 8.34 7.17 10.18
N GLU A 436 9.17 8.20 10.33
CA GLU A 436 8.87 9.41 11.10
C GLU A 436 7.67 10.16 10.52
N THR A 437 7.63 10.32 9.20
CA THR A 437 6.51 10.94 8.48
C THR A 437 5.24 10.13 8.70
N ILE A 438 5.27 8.81 8.45
CA ILE A 438 4.11 7.94 8.65
C ILE A 438 3.59 8.04 10.10
N ALA A 439 4.48 7.91 11.08
CA ALA A 439 4.10 7.93 12.48
C ALA A 439 3.45 9.25 12.89
N GLY A 440 4.05 10.38 12.51
CA GLY A 440 3.56 11.71 12.84
C GLY A 440 2.22 12.01 12.17
N GLU A 441 2.08 11.69 10.89
CA GLU A 441 0.87 11.91 10.10
C GLU A 441 -0.29 11.09 10.63
N PHE A 442 -0.10 9.79 10.85
CA PHE A 442 -1.16 8.95 11.41
C PHE A 442 -1.52 9.31 12.84
N GLN A 443 -0.60 9.88 13.62
CA GLN A 443 -0.93 10.41 14.94
C GLN A 443 -1.90 11.59 14.81
N ARG A 444 -1.64 12.52 13.88
CA ARG A 444 -2.54 13.65 13.58
C ARG A 444 -3.91 13.16 13.08
N ILE A 445 -3.93 12.15 12.22
CA ILE A 445 -5.18 11.56 11.68
C ILE A 445 -6.04 10.98 12.80
N VAL A 446 -5.43 10.22 13.72
CA VAL A 446 -6.13 9.63 14.88
C VAL A 446 -6.63 10.73 15.83
N GLN A 447 -5.82 11.74 16.11
CA GLN A 447 -6.21 12.89 16.94
C GLN A 447 -7.39 13.68 16.32
N ALA A 448 -7.40 13.83 15.00
CA ALA A 448 -8.49 14.45 14.26
C ALA A 448 -9.71 13.52 14.10
N ARG A 449 -9.66 12.27 14.60
CA ARG A 449 -10.73 11.27 14.52
C ARG A 449 -11.18 10.97 13.08
N ALA A 450 -10.29 11.12 12.10
CA ALA A 450 -10.52 10.74 10.72
C ALA A 450 -10.23 9.24 10.50
N THR A 451 -10.90 8.38 11.28
CA THR A 451 -10.61 6.94 11.38
C THR A 451 -11.73 6.04 10.86
N GLU A 452 -12.77 6.58 10.22
CA GLU A 452 -13.81 5.72 9.63
C GLU A 452 -13.28 4.98 8.40
N TYR A 453 -12.47 5.64 7.57
CA TYR A 453 -11.95 5.11 6.32
C TYR A 453 -10.45 5.43 6.17
N MET A 454 -9.63 4.48 5.72
CA MET A 454 -8.23 4.68 5.35
C MET A 454 -7.92 3.86 4.10
N LEU A 455 -7.52 4.55 3.04
CA LEU A 455 -6.96 3.95 1.84
C LEU A 455 -5.51 4.43 1.70
N VAL A 456 -4.58 3.51 1.46
CA VAL A 456 -3.19 3.88 1.15
C VAL A 456 -2.77 3.36 -0.21
N ASN A 457 -2.27 4.25 -1.08
CA ASN A 457 -1.66 3.89 -2.36
C ASN A 457 -0.31 3.21 -2.08
N VAL A 458 -0.20 1.96 -2.51
CA VAL A 458 1.00 1.12 -2.37
C VAL A 458 1.55 0.68 -3.72
N SER A 459 1.03 1.20 -4.83
CA SER A 459 1.36 0.73 -6.18
C SER A 459 1.27 -0.82 -6.26
N GLU A 460 2.34 -1.49 -6.69
CA GLU A 460 2.46 -2.95 -6.71
C GLU A 460 3.01 -3.57 -5.41
N LEU A 461 3.05 -2.80 -4.32
CA LEU A 461 3.37 -3.15 -2.93
C LEU A 461 4.84 -3.52 -2.62
N ARG A 462 5.56 -4.19 -3.52
CA ARG A 462 6.91 -4.75 -3.25
C ARG A 462 7.89 -3.75 -2.63
N ASP A 463 7.90 -2.51 -3.10
CA ASP A 463 8.86 -1.49 -2.66
C ASP A 463 8.39 -0.72 -1.43
N TYR A 464 7.18 -1.01 -0.92
CA TYR A 464 6.51 -0.25 0.15
C TYR A 464 6.11 -1.13 1.36
N VAL A 465 6.72 -2.31 1.46
CA VAL A 465 6.37 -3.36 2.43
C VAL A 465 6.48 -2.87 3.87
N MET A 466 7.57 -2.17 4.22
CA MET A 466 7.80 -1.64 5.57
C MET A 466 6.74 -0.59 5.95
N GLY A 467 6.50 0.40 5.09
CA GLY A 467 5.48 1.43 5.32
C GLY A 467 4.07 0.85 5.40
N ALA A 468 3.73 -0.09 4.52
CA ALA A 468 2.44 -0.77 4.53
C ALA A 468 2.22 -1.56 5.83
N ARG A 469 3.27 -2.21 6.36
CA ARG A 469 3.23 -2.88 7.66
C ARG A 469 2.99 -1.90 8.81
N MET A 470 3.72 -0.80 8.83
CA MET A 470 3.59 0.21 9.88
C MET A 470 2.17 0.78 9.93
N ILE A 471 1.62 1.14 8.77
CA ILE A 471 0.25 1.64 8.64
C ILE A 471 -0.77 0.58 9.06
N ALA A 472 -0.57 -0.70 8.71
CA ALA A 472 -1.44 -1.78 9.17
C ALA A 472 -1.50 -1.87 10.70
N ASP A 473 -0.35 -1.85 11.37
CA ASP A 473 -0.28 -1.95 12.83
C ASP A 473 -0.91 -0.71 13.52
N ILE A 474 -0.67 0.50 12.99
CA ILE A 474 -1.29 1.72 13.50
C ILE A 474 -2.81 1.70 13.32
N THR A 475 -3.28 1.36 12.11
CA THR A 475 -4.72 1.38 11.81
C THR A 475 -5.49 0.28 12.55
N TRP A 476 -4.79 -0.79 12.93
CA TRP A 476 -5.30 -1.82 13.81
C TRP A 476 -5.40 -1.34 15.26
N ASN A 477 -4.31 -0.88 15.88
CA ASN A 477 -4.32 -0.46 17.29
C ASN A 477 -3.43 0.76 17.58
N ALA A 478 -3.89 1.93 17.14
CA ALA A 478 -3.22 3.19 17.37
C ALA A 478 -3.07 3.51 18.87
N SER A 479 -4.04 3.11 19.70
CA SER A 479 -3.97 3.38 21.14
C SER A 479 -2.76 2.71 21.81
N ALA A 480 -2.44 1.47 21.40
CA ALA A 480 -1.26 0.76 21.89
C ALA A 480 0.03 1.29 21.25
N VAL A 481 -0.01 1.64 19.96
CA VAL A 481 1.14 2.24 19.26
C VAL A 481 1.54 3.59 19.89
N TYR A 482 0.58 4.49 20.16
CA TYR A 482 0.88 5.83 20.66
C TYR A 482 0.87 5.93 22.19
N ALA A 483 0.74 4.80 22.92
CA ALA A 483 0.88 4.76 24.37
C ALA A 483 2.30 5.08 24.84
N SER A 484 3.29 4.81 23.99
CA SER A 484 4.71 5.09 24.23
C SER A 484 5.22 6.14 23.24
N PRO A 485 6.17 7.01 23.64
CA PRO A 485 6.79 7.97 22.73
C PRO A 485 7.59 7.28 21.62
N ASP A 486 8.08 8.08 20.68
CA ASP A 486 8.96 7.69 19.58
C ASP A 486 8.49 6.48 18.75
N PRO A 487 7.22 6.45 18.30
CA PRO A 487 6.64 5.31 17.58
C PRO A 487 7.45 4.89 16.35
N ALA A 488 7.99 5.84 15.58
CA ALA A 488 8.83 5.54 14.41
C ALA A 488 10.07 4.74 14.79
N SER A 489 10.84 5.22 15.78
CA SER A 489 12.07 4.56 16.22
C SER A 489 11.80 3.16 16.78
N ARG A 490 10.71 3.00 17.54
CA ARG A 490 10.30 1.69 18.07
C ARG A 490 9.87 0.73 16.97
N PHE A 491 9.12 1.21 15.98
CA PHE A 491 8.75 0.42 14.81
C PHE A 491 9.98 -0.07 14.06
N VAL A 492 10.95 0.80 13.75
CA VAL A 492 12.17 0.39 13.03
C VAL A 492 13.01 -0.58 13.86
N ALA A 493 13.12 -0.38 15.18
CA ALA A 493 13.81 -1.34 16.06
C ALA A 493 13.13 -2.72 16.07
N TRP A 494 11.80 -2.74 16.14
CA TRP A 494 11.02 -3.97 16.04
C TRP A 494 11.18 -4.62 14.66
N TRP A 495 11.07 -3.84 13.58
CA TRP A 495 11.19 -4.30 12.20
C TRP A 495 12.53 -4.99 11.98
N THR A 496 13.64 -4.38 12.41
CA THR A 496 14.95 -4.99 12.20
C THR A 496 15.19 -6.21 13.08
N GLN A 497 14.62 -6.23 14.29
CA GLN A 497 14.65 -7.43 15.14
C GLN A 497 13.79 -8.55 14.56
N GLU A 498 12.63 -8.23 14.01
CA GLU A 498 11.68 -9.17 13.42
C GLU A 498 12.27 -9.81 12.17
N TYR A 499 12.80 -9.01 11.23
CA TYR A 499 13.20 -9.47 9.90
C TYR A 499 14.68 -9.85 9.80
N PHE A 500 15.56 -9.23 10.58
CA PHE A 500 17.01 -9.32 10.35
C PHE A 500 17.81 -9.84 11.55
N ALA A 501 17.19 -10.33 12.62
CA ALA A 501 17.94 -11.00 13.69
C ALA A 501 18.77 -12.19 13.15
N PRO A 502 20.02 -12.37 13.62
CA PRO A 502 20.70 -11.62 14.70
C PRO A 502 21.35 -10.28 14.28
N ALA A 503 21.33 -9.91 12.99
CA ALA A 503 21.89 -8.67 12.44
C ALA A 503 21.03 -7.41 12.71
N ALA A 504 20.14 -7.42 13.70
CA ALA A 504 19.14 -6.37 13.93
C ALA A 504 19.75 -4.97 14.17
N ALA A 505 20.86 -4.90 14.91
CA ALA A 505 21.53 -3.64 15.24
C ALA A 505 22.23 -3.00 14.03
N SER A 506 22.93 -3.80 13.22
CA SER A 506 23.58 -3.32 11.99
C SER A 506 22.56 -3.01 10.90
N ALA A 507 21.50 -3.81 10.77
CA ALA A 507 20.36 -3.50 9.91
C ALA A 507 19.71 -2.17 10.31
N ARG A 508 19.51 -1.92 11.61
CA ARG A 508 18.97 -0.65 12.11
C ARG A 508 19.84 0.54 11.70
N ALA A 509 21.15 0.42 11.90
CA ALA A 509 22.10 1.46 11.50
C ALA A 509 22.12 1.71 9.97
N ALA A 510 21.76 0.71 9.16
CA ALA A 510 21.63 0.86 7.71
C ALA A 510 20.32 1.55 7.31
N TYR A 511 19.18 1.22 7.95
CA TYR A 511 17.91 1.94 7.77
C TYR A 511 18.04 3.41 8.17
N ASP A 512 18.61 3.71 9.35
CA ASP A 512 18.80 5.10 9.79
C ASP A 512 19.60 5.93 8.76
N ARG A 513 20.58 5.31 8.08
CA ARG A 513 21.35 5.96 7.01
C ARG A 513 20.57 6.05 5.70
N TYR A 514 19.75 5.06 5.39
CA TYR A 514 18.85 5.06 4.23
C TYR A 514 17.87 6.21 4.34
N ASP A 515 17.12 6.29 5.45
CA ASP A 515 16.09 7.30 5.66
C ASP A 515 16.70 8.70 5.68
N ALA A 516 17.89 8.89 6.27
CA ALA A 516 18.61 10.17 6.23
C ALA A 516 19.03 10.62 4.81
N LEU A 517 19.13 9.70 3.85
CA LEU A 517 19.55 9.98 2.47
C LEU A 517 18.38 10.04 1.48
N LEU A 518 17.31 9.28 1.73
CA LEU A 518 16.22 8.96 0.80
C LEU A 518 14.82 9.08 1.43
N ASP A 519 14.59 10.09 2.28
CA ASP A 519 13.29 10.43 2.89
C ASP A 519 12.31 11.20 1.98
N THR A 520 12.66 11.41 0.71
CA THR A 520 11.87 12.20 -0.24
C THR A 520 12.19 11.79 -1.70
N PRO A 521 11.22 11.86 -2.63
CA PRO A 521 11.41 11.45 -4.02
C PRO A 521 12.46 12.27 -4.78
N ASP A 522 12.59 13.56 -4.47
CA ASP A 522 13.54 14.44 -5.16
C ASP A 522 14.99 14.04 -4.88
N LYS A 523 15.29 13.57 -3.66
CA LYS A 523 16.61 13.07 -3.28
C LYS A 523 17.03 11.83 -4.08
N LEU A 524 16.09 10.96 -4.44
CA LEU A 524 16.35 9.78 -5.27
C LEU A 524 16.79 10.17 -6.69
N TRP A 525 16.15 11.19 -7.27
CA TRP A 525 16.37 11.61 -8.66
C TRP A 525 17.45 12.68 -8.82
N TYR A 526 17.91 13.30 -7.73
CA TYR A 526 18.85 14.42 -7.73
C TYR A 526 20.11 14.16 -8.56
N ALA A 527 20.74 12.99 -8.37
CA ALA A 527 21.95 12.63 -9.10
C ALA A 527 21.68 12.35 -10.59
N SER A 528 20.54 11.75 -10.92
CA SER A 528 20.11 11.51 -12.31
C SER A 528 19.93 12.82 -13.07
N GLU A 529 19.27 13.80 -12.45
CA GLU A 529 19.08 15.13 -13.03
C GLU A 529 20.42 15.86 -13.20
N ALA A 530 21.36 15.70 -12.27
CA ALA A 530 22.71 16.25 -12.43
C ALA A 530 23.44 15.64 -13.63
N VAL A 531 23.36 14.32 -13.84
CA VAL A 531 23.92 13.63 -15.02
C VAL A 531 23.36 14.23 -16.30
N GLN A 532 22.03 14.35 -16.44
CA GLN A 532 21.41 14.95 -17.61
C GLN A 532 21.92 16.38 -17.86
N ASN A 533 21.92 17.21 -16.82
CA ASN A 533 22.36 18.60 -16.90
C ASN A 533 23.83 18.75 -17.33
N LEU A 534 24.67 17.79 -16.94
CA LEU A 534 26.08 17.74 -17.32
C LEU A 534 26.26 17.26 -18.77
N ILE A 535 25.50 16.25 -19.20
CA ILE A 535 25.50 15.78 -20.60
C ILE A 535 25.09 16.90 -21.55
N GLU A 536 24.03 17.66 -21.24
CA GLU A 536 23.61 18.81 -22.06
C GLU A 536 24.72 19.88 -22.18
N ARG A 537 25.48 20.13 -21.09
CA ARG A 537 26.61 21.07 -21.11
C ARG A 537 27.80 20.53 -21.89
N LEU A 538 28.09 19.24 -21.77
CA LEU A 538 29.15 18.57 -22.54
C LEU A 538 28.80 18.55 -24.04
N TRP A 539 27.55 18.32 -24.40
CA TRP A 539 27.05 18.46 -25.76
C TRP A 539 27.28 19.87 -26.31
N ARG A 540 26.94 20.92 -25.54
CA ARG A 540 27.22 22.31 -25.93
C ARG A 540 28.71 22.55 -26.12
N ARG A 541 29.53 22.07 -25.20
CA ARG A 541 30.99 22.16 -25.28
C ARG A 541 31.53 21.50 -26.55
N VAL A 542 31.09 20.28 -26.87
CA VAL A 542 31.51 19.54 -28.07
C VAL A 542 31.06 20.20 -29.37
N THR A 543 29.87 20.79 -29.38
CA THR A 543 29.27 21.42 -30.56
C THR A 543 29.59 22.92 -30.70
N GLY A 544 30.46 23.47 -29.83
CA GLY A 544 30.83 24.88 -29.84
C GLY A 544 29.70 25.84 -29.46
N GLN A 545 28.62 25.33 -28.85
CA GLN A 545 27.52 26.14 -28.35
C GLN A 545 27.86 26.75 -26.99
N PRO A 546 27.34 27.96 -26.68
CA PRO A 546 27.53 28.56 -25.37
C PRO A 546 26.84 27.74 -24.27
N PHE A 547 27.50 27.64 -23.12
CA PHE A 547 26.98 27.00 -21.91
C PHE A 547 27.46 27.71 -20.66
N THR A 548 26.67 27.65 -19.59
CA THR A 548 27.07 28.13 -18.26
C THR A 548 27.84 27.05 -17.50
N PRO A 549 28.79 27.41 -16.62
CA PRO A 549 29.40 26.47 -15.70
C PRO A 549 28.35 25.64 -14.93
N PHE A 550 28.75 24.45 -14.50
CA PHE A 550 27.91 23.65 -13.61
C PHE A 550 27.79 24.34 -12.25
N ASN A 551 26.59 24.29 -11.65
CA ASN A 551 26.31 25.01 -10.41
C ASN A 551 27.20 24.47 -9.27
N ALA A 552 27.92 25.37 -8.59
CA ALA A 552 28.90 25.01 -7.57
C ALA A 552 28.25 24.39 -6.33
N ASP A 553 27.07 24.86 -5.94
CA ASP A 553 26.32 24.32 -4.81
C ASP A 553 25.84 22.89 -5.10
N THR A 554 25.37 22.65 -6.32
CA THR A 554 24.96 21.32 -6.78
C THR A 554 26.14 20.34 -6.72
N LEU A 555 27.32 20.78 -7.17
CA LEU A 555 28.55 20.00 -7.09
C LEU A 555 28.95 19.70 -5.64
N ALA A 556 28.89 20.69 -4.75
CA ALA A 556 29.19 20.53 -3.33
C ALA A 556 28.23 19.52 -2.66
N VAL A 557 26.94 19.58 -3.00
CA VAL A 557 25.94 18.59 -2.54
C VAL A 557 26.29 17.18 -3.03
N LEU A 558 26.62 17.00 -4.32
CA LEU A 558 27.01 15.68 -4.86
C LEU A 558 28.26 15.12 -4.15
N GLN A 559 29.26 15.97 -3.90
CA GLN A 559 30.48 15.56 -3.20
C GLN A 559 30.19 15.13 -1.75
N ALA A 560 29.41 15.92 -1.01
CA ALA A 560 29.00 15.59 0.35
C ALA A 560 28.09 14.35 0.42
N ARG A 561 27.21 14.17 -0.58
CA ARG A 561 26.37 12.97 -0.71
C ARG A 561 27.19 11.72 -0.98
N SER A 562 28.20 11.78 -1.87
CA SER A 562 29.03 10.62 -2.22
C SER A 562 29.65 9.97 -0.98
N GLY A 563 30.26 10.74 -0.07
CA GLY A 563 30.86 10.18 1.15
C GLY A 563 29.86 9.55 2.11
N ARG A 564 28.64 10.13 2.22
CA ARG A 564 27.56 9.57 3.03
C ARG A 564 27.01 8.27 2.43
N LEU A 565 26.87 8.22 1.11
CA LEU A 565 26.45 7.02 0.38
C LEU A 565 27.48 5.89 0.50
N ASP A 566 28.78 6.21 0.45
CA ASP A 566 29.84 5.22 0.68
C ASP A 566 29.72 4.64 2.10
N SER A 567 29.54 5.49 3.12
CA SER A 567 29.31 5.03 4.49
C SER A 567 28.04 4.19 4.64
N ALA A 568 26.96 4.57 3.97
CA ALA A 568 25.69 3.84 3.99
C ALA A 568 25.81 2.45 3.36
N LEU A 569 26.47 2.36 2.20
CA LEU A 569 26.70 1.10 1.50
C LEU A 569 27.66 0.17 2.28
N THR A 570 28.69 0.72 2.93
CA THR A 570 29.56 -0.06 3.83
C THR A 570 28.76 -0.63 5.00
N MET A 571 27.92 0.19 5.66
CA MET A 571 27.08 -0.28 6.77
C MET A 571 26.08 -1.36 6.32
N ALA A 572 25.46 -1.19 5.15
CA ALA A 572 24.56 -2.20 4.59
C ALA A 572 25.29 -3.51 4.30
N ALA A 573 26.48 -3.46 3.68
CA ALA A 573 27.30 -4.64 3.41
C ALA A 573 27.77 -5.35 4.69
N GLU A 574 28.16 -4.59 5.71
CA GLU A 574 28.51 -5.13 7.04
C GLU A 574 27.31 -5.84 7.68
N ALA A 575 26.12 -5.24 7.60
CA ALA A 575 24.89 -5.84 8.11
C ALA A 575 24.57 -7.19 7.43
N GLU A 576 24.72 -7.26 6.12
CA GLU A 576 24.48 -8.47 5.33
C GLU A 576 25.36 -9.66 5.75
N THR A 577 26.56 -9.43 6.30
CA THR A 577 27.48 -10.52 6.70
C THR A 577 26.91 -11.45 7.79
N ALA A 578 26.01 -10.94 8.63
CA ALA A 578 25.37 -11.68 9.71
C ALA A 578 23.97 -12.19 9.35
N MET A 579 23.52 -11.97 8.10
CA MET A 579 22.20 -12.36 7.60
C MET A 579 22.24 -13.69 6.86
N THR A 580 21.11 -14.41 6.89
CA THR A 580 20.85 -15.54 5.99
C THR A 580 20.69 -15.07 4.54
N ALA A 581 20.83 -15.98 3.56
CA ALA A 581 20.65 -15.64 2.15
C ALA A 581 19.25 -15.06 1.82
N GLY A 582 18.20 -15.52 2.51
CA GLY A 582 16.85 -14.96 2.36
C GLY A 582 16.74 -13.53 2.90
N GLN A 583 17.32 -13.28 4.07
CA GLN A 583 17.39 -11.94 4.66
C GLN A 583 18.20 -10.98 3.79
N GLN A 584 19.38 -11.40 3.32
CA GLN A 584 20.20 -10.61 2.38
C GLN A 584 19.43 -10.25 1.13
N ARG A 585 18.68 -11.20 0.55
CA ARG A 585 17.87 -10.95 -0.65
C ARG A 585 16.85 -9.84 -0.42
N PHE A 586 16.08 -9.91 0.67
CA PHE A 586 15.09 -8.88 0.98
C PHE A 586 15.76 -7.54 1.32
N PHE A 587 16.73 -7.55 2.24
CA PHE A 587 17.45 -6.37 2.70
C PHE A 587 18.19 -5.63 1.58
N SER A 588 18.81 -6.38 0.66
CA SER A 588 19.53 -5.80 -0.48
C SER A 588 18.62 -5.00 -1.41
N VAL A 589 17.32 -5.30 -1.45
CA VAL A 589 16.31 -4.56 -2.21
C VAL A 589 15.74 -3.43 -1.37
N ASP A 590 15.23 -3.76 -0.18
CA ASP A 590 14.48 -2.84 0.69
C ASP A 590 15.35 -1.67 1.19
N VAL A 591 16.65 -1.89 1.41
CA VAL A 591 17.60 -0.85 1.85
C VAL A 591 18.68 -0.60 0.80
N GLY A 592 19.34 -1.68 0.35
CA GLY A 592 20.56 -1.55 -0.45
C GLY A 592 20.35 -0.94 -1.84
N LEU A 593 19.21 -1.19 -2.50
CA LEU A 593 19.02 -0.82 -3.89
C LEU A 593 18.88 0.70 -4.06
N GLY A 594 18.04 1.35 -3.24
CA GLY A 594 17.90 2.82 -3.24
C GLY A 594 19.23 3.54 -3.06
N GLN A 595 20.05 3.08 -2.10
CA GLN A 595 21.39 3.62 -1.86
C GLN A 595 22.32 3.44 -3.08
N ARG A 596 22.27 2.28 -3.75
CA ARG A 596 23.07 2.05 -4.96
C ARG A 596 22.60 2.92 -6.12
N ILE A 597 21.29 3.08 -6.33
CA ILE A 597 20.72 3.96 -7.37
C ILE A 597 21.32 5.36 -7.24
N ASP A 598 21.28 5.95 -6.05
CA ASP A 598 21.84 7.29 -5.83
C ASP A 598 23.38 7.29 -5.94
N ALA A 599 24.07 6.34 -5.29
CA ALA A 599 25.53 6.29 -5.27
C ALA A 599 26.15 6.16 -6.67
N ARG A 600 25.61 5.27 -7.52
CA ARG A 600 26.13 5.06 -8.88
C ARG A 600 25.96 6.30 -9.74
N GLN A 601 24.78 6.93 -9.68
CA GLN A 601 24.50 8.15 -10.44
C GLN A 601 25.29 9.35 -9.91
N THR A 602 25.47 9.48 -8.59
CA THR A 602 26.30 10.53 -7.97
C THR A 602 27.74 10.43 -8.44
N ARG A 603 28.33 9.23 -8.46
CA ARG A 603 29.70 9.02 -8.97
C ARG A 603 29.84 9.38 -10.45
N ALA A 604 28.85 9.02 -11.27
CA ALA A 604 28.82 9.40 -12.68
C ALA A 604 28.73 10.93 -12.86
N ALA A 605 27.84 11.60 -12.11
CA ALA A 605 27.71 13.06 -12.13
C ALA A 605 29.02 13.77 -11.75
N LEU A 606 29.71 13.32 -10.70
CA LEU A 606 31.00 13.90 -10.29
C LEU A 606 32.05 13.77 -11.40
N LYS A 607 32.14 12.61 -12.06
CA LYS A 607 33.05 12.39 -13.19
C LYS A 607 32.72 13.26 -14.40
N LEU A 608 31.43 13.45 -14.71
CA LEU A 608 31.00 14.33 -15.78
C LEU A 608 31.25 15.82 -15.47
N ALA A 609 31.16 16.23 -14.20
CA ALA A 609 31.54 17.56 -13.77
C ALA A 609 33.05 17.82 -13.94
N ASP A 610 33.88 16.82 -13.66
CA ASP A 610 35.33 16.88 -13.96
C ASP A 610 35.58 16.92 -15.47
N ALA A 611 34.86 16.11 -16.25
CA ALA A 611 34.96 16.13 -17.70
C ALA A 611 34.65 17.51 -18.28
N LEU A 612 33.58 18.16 -17.80
CA LEU A 612 33.19 19.50 -18.25
C LEU A 612 34.27 20.55 -17.96
N ARG A 613 35.10 20.36 -16.92
CA ARG A 613 36.22 21.24 -16.54
C ARG A 613 37.57 20.83 -17.12
N ALA A 614 37.65 19.71 -17.83
CA ALA A 614 38.90 19.20 -18.36
C ALA A 614 39.57 20.21 -19.32
N PRO A 615 40.91 20.32 -19.34
CA PRO A 615 41.61 21.36 -20.10
C PRO A 615 41.52 21.15 -21.62
N ASP A 616 41.37 19.91 -22.08
CA ASP A 616 41.34 19.54 -23.49
C ASP A 616 40.33 18.42 -23.77
N SER A 617 40.03 18.19 -25.05
CA SER A 617 39.06 17.19 -25.50
C SER A 617 39.45 15.75 -25.17
N THR A 618 40.74 15.43 -25.15
CA THR A 618 41.23 14.08 -24.84
C THR A 618 40.98 13.75 -23.36
N ALA A 619 41.35 14.67 -22.47
CA ALA A 619 41.08 14.56 -21.03
C ALA A 619 39.57 14.53 -20.73
N MET A 620 38.79 15.37 -21.41
CA MET A 620 37.33 15.37 -21.31
C MET A 620 36.75 14.00 -21.68
N TRP A 621 37.05 13.48 -22.87
CA TRP A 621 36.49 12.21 -23.34
C TRP A 621 36.92 11.01 -22.50
N ARG A 622 38.14 11.02 -21.94
CA ARG A 622 38.56 10.02 -20.95
C ARG A 622 37.64 10.04 -19.73
N LEU A 623 37.40 11.22 -19.14
CA LEU A 623 36.54 11.36 -17.96
C LEU A 623 35.07 11.04 -18.25
N VAL A 624 34.56 11.39 -19.44
CA VAL A 624 33.22 10.98 -19.90
C VAL A 624 33.10 9.46 -19.93
N ARG A 625 34.11 8.75 -20.46
CA ARG A 625 34.12 7.28 -20.47
C ARG A 625 34.24 6.69 -19.07
N GLU A 626 35.01 7.32 -18.18
CA GLU A 626 35.11 6.91 -16.76
C GLU A 626 33.82 7.13 -15.96
N ALA A 627 32.88 7.94 -16.46
CA ALA A 627 31.56 8.10 -15.84
C ALA A 627 30.60 6.93 -16.13
N LEU A 628 30.91 6.08 -17.12
CA LEU A 628 30.04 4.98 -17.54
C LEU A 628 30.06 3.75 -16.60
N PRO A 629 31.21 3.26 -16.09
CA PRO A 629 31.25 2.06 -15.25
C PRO A 629 30.36 2.09 -14.00
N PRO A 630 30.21 3.20 -13.25
CA PRO A 630 29.24 3.27 -12.16
C PRO A 630 27.80 2.98 -12.61
N LEU A 631 27.41 3.46 -13.80
CA LEU A 631 26.06 3.25 -14.36
C LEU A 631 25.89 1.83 -14.91
N GLU A 632 26.92 1.25 -15.53
CA GLU A 632 26.90 -0.18 -15.91
C GLU A 632 26.74 -1.09 -14.69
N GLN A 633 27.40 -0.73 -13.58
CA GLN A 633 27.23 -1.43 -12.33
C GLN A 633 25.80 -1.26 -11.77
N LEU A 634 25.14 -0.12 -12.00
CA LEU A 634 23.74 0.08 -11.61
C LEU A 634 22.81 -0.88 -12.37
N GLU A 635 23.01 -1.06 -13.67
CA GLU A 635 22.26 -2.05 -14.48
C GLU A 635 22.43 -3.47 -13.92
N ALA A 636 23.66 -3.83 -13.52
CA ALA A 636 23.91 -5.10 -12.84
C ALA A 636 23.26 -5.17 -11.44
N ASP A 637 23.13 -4.04 -10.74
CA ASP A 637 22.47 -3.96 -9.44
C ASP A 637 20.96 -4.23 -9.58
N PHE A 638 20.30 -3.72 -10.64
CA PHE A 638 18.90 -4.05 -10.97
C PHE A 638 18.71 -5.52 -11.30
N ALA A 639 19.55 -6.08 -12.17
CA ALA A 639 19.47 -7.50 -12.54
C ALA A 639 19.60 -8.43 -11.32
N ARG A 640 20.35 -8.05 -10.29
CA ARG A 640 20.45 -8.83 -9.02
C ARG A 640 19.25 -8.63 -8.10
N ALA A 641 18.56 -7.49 -8.21
CA ALA A 641 17.35 -7.20 -7.44
C ALA A 641 16.10 -7.86 -8.04
N GLU A 642 16.17 -8.37 -9.28
CA GLU A 642 15.09 -9.10 -9.93
C GLU A 642 15.24 -10.61 -9.72
N TYR A 643 14.25 -11.22 -9.09
CA TYR A 643 14.22 -12.65 -8.80
C TYR A 643 12.77 -13.12 -8.73
N PRO A 644 12.46 -14.39 -9.04
CA PRO A 644 11.08 -14.86 -9.03
C PRO A 644 10.39 -14.61 -7.68
N PRO A 645 9.14 -14.08 -7.67
CA PRO A 645 8.27 -13.79 -8.82
C PRO A 645 8.40 -12.36 -9.39
N PHE A 646 9.44 -11.61 -9.03
CA PHE A 646 9.69 -10.21 -9.37
C PHE A 646 10.71 -10.05 -10.51
N ASP A 647 10.65 -10.95 -11.48
CA ASP A 647 11.44 -10.83 -12.70
C ASP A 647 11.04 -9.56 -13.45
N ARG A 648 12.00 -8.81 -14.02
CA ARG A 648 11.75 -7.55 -14.73
C ARG A 648 11.00 -6.52 -13.87
N TRP A 649 11.30 -6.39 -12.58
CA TRP A 649 10.62 -5.40 -11.74
C TRP A 649 11.07 -3.95 -12.01
N TYR A 650 12.32 -3.74 -12.41
CA TYR A 650 12.90 -2.40 -12.57
C TYR A 650 13.04 -1.97 -14.02
N HIS A 651 12.65 -2.83 -14.98
CA HIS A 651 12.77 -2.55 -16.40
C HIS A 651 12.01 -1.30 -16.86
N GLU A 652 12.35 -0.83 -18.06
CA GLU A 652 11.65 0.25 -18.75
C GLU A 652 10.19 -0.13 -19.03
N THR A 653 9.28 0.79 -18.71
CA THR A 653 7.83 0.65 -18.87
C THR A 653 7.24 1.93 -19.45
N TRP A 654 5.90 2.00 -19.58
CA TRP A 654 5.22 3.24 -19.99
C TRP A 654 5.32 4.38 -18.95
N ILE A 655 5.52 4.04 -17.67
CA ILE A 655 5.70 4.98 -16.56
C ILE A 655 7.17 5.37 -16.40
N ARG A 656 8.09 4.43 -16.68
CA ARG A 656 9.54 4.60 -16.57
C ARG A 656 10.18 4.68 -17.97
N ALA A 657 9.55 5.38 -18.90
CA ALA A 657 9.91 5.35 -20.32
C ALA A 657 11.03 6.33 -20.69
N GLY A 658 11.94 5.91 -21.55
CA GLY A 658 12.90 6.77 -22.24
C GLY A 658 13.69 7.67 -21.29
N LEU A 659 13.56 9.00 -21.48
CA LEU A 659 14.33 10.01 -20.73
C LEU A 659 13.54 10.63 -19.56
N GLN A 660 12.48 9.97 -19.09
CA GLN A 660 11.68 10.47 -17.98
C GLN A 660 12.48 10.49 -16.68
N ARG A 661 12.16 11.45 -15.81
CA ARG A 661 12.86 11.65 -14.52
C ARG A 661 12.81 10.39 -13.65
N ASN A 662 11.68 9.69 -13.62
CA ASN A 662 11.44 8.49 -12.84
C ASN A 662 11.93 7.20 -13.52
N ASN A 663 12.59 7.27 -14.68
CA ASN A 663 13.25 6.12 -15.26
C ASN A 663 14.62 5.91 -14.56
N PRO A 664 14.80 4.83 -13.78
CA PRO A 664 16.05 4.56 -13.09
C PRO A 664 17.23 4.29 -14.04
N HIS A 665 16.97 3.95 -15.31
CA HIS A 665 17.98 3.69 -16.35
C HIS A 665 18.40 4.94 -17.13
N ARG A 666 17.73 6.08 -16.91
CA ARG A 666 17.90 7.31 -17.71
C ARG A 666 19.34 7.73 -17.86
N ALA A 667 20.08 7.85 -16.76
CA ALA A 667 21.47 8.30 -16.76
C ALA A 667 22.37 7.40 -17.63
N TYR A 668 22.16 6.08 -17.57
CA TYR A 668 22.90 5.11 -18.35
C TYR A 668 22.60 5.25 -19.85
N VAL A 669 21.31 5.35 -20.20
CA VAL A 669 20.85 5.51 -21.59
C VAL A 669 21.39 6.81 -22.20
N GLU A 670 21.27 7.94 -21.49
CA GLU A 670 21.72 9.24 -21.97
C GLU A 670 23.24 9.28 -22.18
N LEU A 671 24.03 8.79 -21.22
CA LEU A 671 25.48 8.81 -21.33
C LEU A 671 25.97 7.92 -22.46
N ARG A 672 25.37 6.73 -22.64
CA ARG A 672 25.73 5.85 -23.77
C ARG A 672 25.40 6.48 -25.12
N ALA A 673 24.23 7.10 -25.26
CA ALA A 673 23.86 7.79 -26.48
C ALA A 673 24.80 8.98 -26.79
N PHE A 674 25.20 9.73 -25.76
CA PHE A 674 26.17 10.81 -25.88
C PHE A 674 27.53 10.30 -26.38
N ILE A 675 28.06 9.23 -25.78
CA ILE A 675 29.34 8.63 -26.19
C ILE A 675 29.25 8.04 -27.60
N ALA A 676 28.19 7.30 -27.91
CA ALA A 676 28.02 6.63 -29.21
C ALA A 676 27.87 7.60 -30.40
N SER A 677 27.49 8.85 -30.12
CA SER A 677 27.33 9.88 -31.14
C SER A 677 28.53 10.85 -31.23
N ASP A 678 29.64 10.53 -30.56
CA ASP A 678 30.79 11.44 -30.39
C ASP A 678 30.35 12.83 -29.89
N GLY A 679 29.34 12.85 -29.01
CA GLY A 679 28.79 14.05 -28.39
C GLY A 679 27.90 14.88 -29.30
N ARG A 680 27.43 14.34 -30.43
CA ARG A 680 26.60 15.04 -31.42
C ARG A 680 25.11 14.80 -31.28
N SER A 681 24.69 13.72 -30.61
CA SER A 681 23.28 13.49 -30.34
C SER A 681 22.79 14.49 -29.30
N ARG A 682 21.96 15.43 -29.74
CA ARG A 682 21.08 16.16 -28.83
C ARG A 682 20.06 15.14 -28.34
N LEU A 683 19.90 15.03 -27.02
CA LEU A 683 18.96 14.16 -26.31
C LEU A 683 17.54 14.22 -26.92
N GLN A 684 17.31 13.51 -28.01
CA GLN A 684 15.99 13.20 -28.54
C GLN A 684 15.74 11.73 -28.25
N PRO A 685 14.58 11.38 -27.67
CA PRO A 685 14.22 9.98 -27.55
C PRO A 685 14.22 9.35 -28.95
N PRO A 686 14.58 8.06 -29.07
CA PRO A 686 14.57 7.40 -30.38
C PRO A 686 13.19 7.53 -31.05
N PRO A 687 13.09 7.52 -32.39
CA PRO A 687 11.80 7.51 -33.07
C PRO A 687 11.01 6.25 -32.67
N GLY A 688 9.85 6.42 -32.02
CA GLY A 688 8.99 5.32 -31.56
C GLY A 688 8.57 5.36 -30.09
N PHE A 689 9.18 6.23 -29.28
CA PHE A 689 8.85 6.40 -27.87
C PHE A 689 7.84 7.56 -27.70
N GLY A 690 6.56 7.21 -27.57
CA GLY A 690 5.49 8.19 -27.35
C GLY A 690 5.66 8.90 -26.01
N GLN A 691 5.39 10.20 -25.98
CA GLN A 691 5.13 10.84 -24.69
C GLN A 691 3.87 10.20 -24.09
N PRO A 692 3.88 9.78 -22.81
CA PRO A 692 2.63 9.43 -22.17
C PRO A 692 1.73 10.68 -22.09
N PRO A 693 0.41 10.49 -21.93
CA PRO A 693 -0.49 11.60 -21.67
C PRO A 693 0.03 12.40 -20.47
N ALA A 694 -0.08 13.74 -20.55
CA ALA A 694 0.33 14.64 -19.48
C ALA A 694 -0.15 14.14 -18.11
N ALA A 695 0.76 14.03 -17.14
CA ALA A 695 0.45 13.65 -15.77
C ALA A 695 -0.66 14.56 -15.23
N ALA A 696 -1.79 13.97 -14.84
CA ALA A 696 -2.89 14.70 -14.26
C ALA A 696 -2.51 15.08 -12.81
N GLY A 697 -2.60 16.37 -12.47
CA GLY A 697 -2.42 16.84 -11.09
C GLY A 697 -1.13 17.60 -10.79
N ALA A 698 -0.21 17.79 -11.75
CA ALA A 698 0.92 18.70 -11.56
C ALA A 698 0.44 20.16 -11.57
N ASN A 699 0.02 20.66 -10.41
CA ASN A 699 -0.09 22.09 -10.18
C ASN A 699 1.36 22.62 -10.10
N PRO A 700 1.79 23.61 -10.91
CA PRO A 700 3.18 24.05 -10.98
C PRO A 700 3.67 24.82 -9.73
N ALA A 701 2.90 24.83 -8.65
CA ALA A 701 3.27 25.51 -7.41
C ALA A 701 3.88 24.54 -6.39
N VAL A 702 5.05 23.99 -6.70
CA VAL A 702 5.94 23.45 -5.66
C VAL A 702 7.06 24.47 -5.46
N ARG A 703 7.13 24.93 -4.20
CA ARG A 703 8.09 25.89 -3.67
C ARG A 703 9.53 25.47 -4.04
N THR A 704 10.25 26.36 -4.71
CA THR A 704 11.70 26.51 -4.48
C THR A 704 11.95 26.86 -3.00
N PRO A 705 13.12 26.52 -2.43
CA PRO A 705 13.43 26.74 -1.01
C PRO A 705 13.06 28.12 -0.49
#